data_AF-A0A2E2QN36-F1
#
_entry.id   AF-A0A2E2QN36-F1
#
_cell.length_a   1.000
_cell.length_b   1.000
_cell.length_c   1.000
_cell.angle_alpha   90.00
_cell.angle_beta   90.00
_cell.angle_gamma   90.00
#
_symmetry.space_group_name_H-M   'P 1'
#
loop_
_entity.id
_entity.type
_entity.pdbx_description
1 polymer ?
#
loop_
_entity_poly.entity_id
_entity_poly.type
_entity_poly.pdbx_seq_one_letter_code
_entity_poly.pdbx_strand_id
1 'polypeptide(L)'
;MTKLNVVTAFNENSLKDHAHQMFQRVDKYWHPDINLSAYHFECGIDAYKLPSNITYKNLEDIEEFNDFKTTMDMHDGTEKGTLDYNWRIDALLSSPKVFALTEEAFKIAEETKNGGWLIWMNTNLIPISNLTSESVLNFFPEGADIVHLSGDQVQSTPDQYSDPSFMAFNLNHQAPLDILGDLRGAYVSGELLSYREWHDAFILERLLNIYRAHGMRVHSLTPSNTRKGIKSTPLSNYLINIEETNRSLRDSDGVRIFPLSKEELPPDIRPNRTKMLADIIRFHKPKSITETGTWNGGRAIEMALAAFENTDEVTYTGYDLFEDATDIMDEEEFNFKPHVTRDAVRKRLTEFKNKMRKEHKKVFNFRLVKGNTREILKKENPDLALIGGGNSIITVQNDYEKLKDSRVKVIDNYFSEDSDKNIPPKKYQGSNILVQTLEGIKRIVLPSSDPVKNGGVTHLCLIYDERIVPPLPDELLNVPIVVHPRDCVDKEYIQANIKENMTLIDKNKFLGKCIPNDHEAIVVSGGHSTDFTKLKELIRNNPEAKVLCVKHSYPTLLKNGIKPWGCVVLDPRSIEGESTHGVVRKDLFKTIDPSTKFFVASMTDPSVTKYLIEKKANIYGWHAFTESLRSESERETEIKDQKITVMQELGIPEGSTLITGGTCAAMRCLGIMHTMGFRKFDLFGFDSSIKDEPTAEQRKETTGAEDEEARPKYLQVNVRGENFWTTGELLAMAQDCERVFNDTSMSLSLNIHGEHTLVSALWQLYLDERKVPEFKDVFND
;
A
#
# COMPACT_ATOMS: atom_id res chain seq x y z
N MET A 1 -8.73 53.82 3.72
CA MET A 1 -8.60 52.38 3.99
C MET A 1 -7.47 51.88 3.12
N THR A 2 -6.52 51.11 3.67
CA THR A 2 -5.38 50.59 2.89
C THR A 2 -5.89 49.64 1.82
N LYS A 3 -5.54 49.89 0.55
CA LYS A 3 -6.01 49.07 -0.57
C LYS A 3 -5.36 47.69 -0.54
N LEU A 4 -6.13 46.65 -0.83
CA LEU A 4 -5.64 45.29 -1.02
C LEU A 4 -5.84 44.88 -2.48
N ASN A 5 -4.75 44.51 -3.14
CA ASN A 5 -4.75 43.98 -4.49
C ASN A 5 -4.21 42.55 -4.40
N VAL A 6 -4.89 41.59 -5.03
CA VAL A 6 -4.46 40.19 -5.07
C VAL A 6 -4.18 39.82 -6.52
N VAL A 7 -3.10 39.08 -6.75
CA VAL A 7 -2.68 38.63 -8.07
C VAL A 7 -2.39 37.12 -8.05
N THR A 8 -2.78 36.45 -9.13
CA THR A 8 -2.51 35.03 -9.39
C THR A 8 -2.21 34.82 -10.87
N ALA A 9 -1.58 33.70 -11.22
CA ALA A 9 -1.43 33.24 -12.60
C ALA A 9 -1.97 31.82 -12.79
N PHE A 10 -2.51 31.50 -13.97
CA PHE A 10 -3.05 30.18 -14.29
C PHE A 10 -2.93 29.84 -15.79
N ASN A 11 -2.92 28.56 -16.10
CA ASN A 11 -3.06 28.01 -17.46
C ASN A 11 -4.30 27.13 -17.57
N GLU A 12 -4.55 26.57 -18.76
CA GLU A 12 -5.74 25.76 -18.98
C GLU A 12 -5.81 24.50 -18.08
N ASN A 13 -4.67 23.85 -17.84
CA ASN A 13 -4.61 22.66 -16.98
C ASN A 13 -4.96 23.00 -15.52
N SER A 14 -4.30 24.02 -14.95
CA SER A 14 -4.60 24.46 -13.59
C SER A 14 -6.05 24.95 -13.44
N LEU A 15 -6.64 25.58 -14.47
CA LEU A 15 -8.05 25.94 -14.46
C LEU A 15 -8.98 24.72 -14.36
N LYS A 16 -8.73 23.68 -15.17
CA LYS A 16 -9.51 22.42 -15.15
C LYS A 16 -9.34 21.68 -13.83
N ASP A 17 -8.13 21.65 -13.29
CA ASP A 17 -7.79 20.85 -12.12
C ASP A 17 -8.28 21.49 -10.83
N HIS A 18 -8.05 22.79 -10.63
CA HIS A 18 -8.27 23.42 -9.31
C HIS A 18 -8.56 24.92 -9.30
N ALA A 19 -8.04 25.74 -10.23
CA ALA A 19 -8.20 27.21 -10.15
C ALA A 19 -9.66 27.67 -10.24
N HIS A 20 -10.52 26.91 -10.91
CA HIS A 20 -11.96 27.16 -10.93
C HIS A 20 -12.59 27.21 -9.52
N GLN A 21 -12.05 26.43 -8.57
CA GLN A 21 -12.48 26.44 -7.17
C GLN A 21 -12.17 27.79 -6.51
N MET A 22 -10.96 28.33 -6.70
CA MET A 22 -10.58 29.65 -6.20
C MET A 22 -11.52 30.72 -6.76
N PHE A 23 -11.72 30.76 -8.07
CA PHE A 23 -12.49 31.83 -8.72
C PHE A 23 -13.96 31.86 -8.27
N GLN A 24 -14.62 30.71 -8.23
CA GLN A 24 -16.01 30.61 -7.76
C GLN A 24 -16.16 31.04 -6.29
N ARG A 25 -15.12 30.84 -5.48
CA ARG A 25 -15.11 31.13 -4.04
C ARG A 25 -14.73 32.58 -3.73
N VAL A 26 -13.92 33.21 -4.57
CA VAL A 26 -13.65 34.64 -4.49
C VAL A 26 -14.94 35.43 -4.66
N ASP A 27 -15.76 35.10 -5.67
CA ASP A 27 -17.10 35.69 -5.87
C ASP A 27 -18.03 35.49 -4.67
N LYS A 28 -17.93 34.35 -3.99
CA LYS A 28 -18.77 34.04 -2.82
C LYS A 28 -18.30 34.71 -1.52
N TYR A 29 -17.01 34.70 -1.23
CA TYR A 29 -16.48 34.95 0.11
C TYR A 29 -15.70 36.25 0.27
N TRP A 30 -15.22 36.85 -0.83
CA TRP A 30 -14.45 38.09 -0.70
C TRP A 30 -15.34 39.29 -0.63
N HIS A 31 -14.99 40.21 0.27
CA HIS A 31 -15.60 41.52 0.28
C HIS A 31 -15.25 42.28 -1.02
N PRO A 32 -16.18 43.07 -1.62
CA PRO A 32 -15.97 43.73 -2.91
C PRO A 32 -14.81 44.74 -3.00
N ASP A 33 -14.16 45.07 -1.89
CA ASP A 33 -13.01 45.98 -1.85
C ASP A 33 -11.67 45.26 -2.09
N ILE A 34 -11.65 43.92 -2.02
CA ILE A 34 -10.48 43.08 -2.34
C ILE A 34 -10.56 42.72 -3.82
N ASN A 35 -9.61 43.21 -4.61
CA ASN A 35 -9.59 43.00 -6.06
C ASN A 35 -8.66 41.85 -6.43
N LEU A 36 -9.14 40.90 -7.25
CA LEU A 36 -8.32 39.83 -7.83
C LEU A 36 -8.00 40.12 -9.31
N SER A 37 -6.71 40.22 -9.62
CA SER A 37 -6.16 40.21 -10.98
C SER A 37 -5.64 38.80 -11.30
N ALA A 38 -6.32 38.07 -12.18
CA ALA A 38 -5.95 36.73 -12.59
C ALA A 38 -5.31 36.73 -13.98
N TYR A 39 -4.00 36.53 -14.02
CA TYR A 39 -3.22 36.43 -15.25
C TYR A 39 -3.35 35.03 -15.85
N HIS A 40 -3.63 34.92 -17.14
CA HIS A 40 -3.70 33.65 -17.85
C HIS A 40 -2.61 33.53 -18.91
N PHE A 41 -2.20 32.30 -19.22
CA PHE A 41 -1.28 31.96 -20.30
C PHE A 41 -1.67 30.58 -20.85
N GLU A 42 -1.43 30.31 -22.13
CA GLU A 42 -1.79 29.02 -22.74
C GLU A 42 -3.24 28.59 -22.42
N CYS A 43 -4.17 29.55 -22.39
CA CYS A 43 -5.55 29.34 -21.98
C CYS A 43 -6.50 30.25 -22.74
N GLY A 44 -7.37 29.65 -23.57
CA GLY A 44 -8.48 30.36 -24.21
C GLY A 44 -9.63 30.57 -23.24
N ILE A 45 -9.58 31.65 -22.43
CA ILE A 45 -10.54 31.89 -21.35
C ILE A 45 -11.99 32.05 -21.83
N ASP A 46 -12.21 32.46 -23.09
CA ASP A 46 -13.55 32.60 -23.70
C ASP A 46 -14.32 31.28 -23.78
N ALA A 47 -13.64 30.14 -23.69
CA ALA A 47 -14.27 28.82 -23.65
C ALA A 47 -14.90 28.49 -22.28
N TYR A 48 -14.69 29.33 -21.26
CA TYR A 48 -15.06 29.06 -19.87
C TYR A 48 -16.01 30.12 -19.32
N LYS A 49 -16.92 29.70 -18.43
CA LYS A 49 -17.79 30.62 -17.70
C LYS A 49 -17.08 31.10 -16.43
N LEU A 50 -16.40 32.23 -16.52
CA LEU A 50 -15.60 32.81 -15.44
C LEU A 50 -16.34 33.93 -14.67
N PRO A 51 -16.11 34.11 -13.36
CA PRO A 51 -16.74 35.18 -12.56
C PRO A 51 -16.40 36.60 -13.04
N SER A 52 -17.39 37.49 -13.12
CA SER A 52 -17.21 38.86 -13.63
C SER A 52 -16.56 39.85 -12.64
N ASN A 53 -16.45 39.46 -11.37
CA ASN A 53 -15.82 40.26 -10.32
C ASN A 53 -14.28 40.11 -10.30
N ILE A 54 -13.71 39.26 -11.16
CA ILE A 54 -12.28 39.03 -11.31
C ILE A 54 -11.80 39.72 -12.59
N THR A 55 -10.64 40.38 -12.53
CA THR A 55 -10.01 40.98 -13.71
C THR A 55 -9.08 39.95 -14.36
N TYR A 56 -9.35 39.59 -15.61
CA TYR A 56 -8.51 38.65 -16.37
C TYR A 56 -7.56 39.39 -17.31
N LYS A 57 -6.30 38.96 -17.36
CA LYS A 57 -5.24 39.56 -18.19
C LYS A 57 -4.42 38.45 -18.84
N ASN A 58 -3.99 38.64 -20.09
CA ASN A 58 -3.17 37.66 -20.78
C ASN A 58 -1.68 37.96 -20.55
N LEU A 59 -0.91 37.01 -20.05
CA LEU A 59 0.56 37.15 -19.94
C LEU A 59 1.24 37.16 -21.31
N GLU A 60 0.62 36.54 -22.31
CA GLU A 60 1.16 36.52 -23.67
C GLU A 60 1.05 37.90 -24.36
N ASP A 61 0.38 38.88 -23.74
CA ASP A 61 0.40 40.28 -24.18
C ASP A 61 1.68 41.01 -23.70
N ILE A 62 2.46 40.41 -22.80
CA ILE A 62 3.72 40.96 -22.27
C ILE A 62 4.87 40.43 -23.13
N GLU A 63 5.51 41.32 -23.90
CA GLU A 63 6.61 40.97 -24.82
C GLU A 63 7.75 40.21 -24.11
N GLU A 64 8.19 40.72 -22.96
CA GLU A 64 9.30 40.12 -22.21
C GLU A 64 8.97 38.72 -21.67
N PHE A 65 7.69 38.40 -21.45
CA PHE A 65 7.27 37.05 -21.02
C PHE A 65 7.43 36.06 -22.17
N ASN A 66 7.03 36.45 -23.38
CA ASN A 66 7.18 35.64 -24.58
C ASN A 66 8.65 35.44 -24.95
N ASP A 67 9.44 36.51 -24.84
CA ASP A 67 10.89 36.45 -25.06
C ASP A 67 11.54 35.50 -24.06
N PHE A 68 11.21 35.62 -22.78
CA PHE A 68 11.71 34.73 -21.74
C PHE A 68 11.35 33.26 -22.01
N LYS A 69 10.09 32.95 -22.32
CA LYS A 69 9.66 31.59 -22.66
C LYS A 69 10.42 31.01 -23.85
N THR A 70 10.71 31.86 -24.83
CA THR A 70 11.44 31.46 -26.04
C THR A 70 12.92 31.22 -25.74
N THR A 71 13.56 32.11 -24.98
CA THR A 71 14.99 32.00 -24.63
C THR A 71 15.26 30.86 -23.65
N MET A 72 14.33 30.58 -22.74
CA MET A 72 14.47 29.54 -21.70
C MET A 72 13.80 28.22 -22.07
N ASP A 73 13.42 28.03 -23.33
CA ASP A 73 12.68 26.85 -23.77
C ASP A 73 13.43 25.53 -23.53
N MET A 74 14.76 25.59 -23.50
CA MET A 74 15.67 24.48 -23.20
C MET A 74 15.61 24.07 -21.73
N HIS A 75 15.34 25.02 -20.83
CA HIS A 75 15.40 24.87 -19.38
C HIS A 75 14.02 24.51 -18.79
N ASP A 76 13.40 23.46 -19.33
CA ASP A 76 12.06 22.95 -18.99
C ASP A 76 12.06 21.96 -17.81
N GLY A 77 13.14 21.91 -17.03
CA GLY A 77 13.33 20.95 -15.95
C GLY A 77 13.77 19.55 -16.41
N THR A 78 13.72 19.26 -17.72
CA THR A 78 14.25 18.02 -18.32
C THR A 78 15.45 18.26 -19.21
N GLU A 79 15.80 19.53 -19.46
CA GLU A 79 16.81 19.93 -20.44
C GLU A 79 16.50 19.30 -21.81
N LYS A 80 15.24 19.44 -22.27
CA LYS A 80 14.66 18.81 -23.48
C LYS A 80 14.79 17.27 -23.50
N GLY A 81 14.55 16.62 -22.36
CA GLY A 81 14.58 15.17 -22.21
C GLY A 81 15.97 14.56 -22.05
N THR A 82 17.00 15.37 -21.80
CA THR A 82 18.35 14.88 -21.48
C THR A 82 18.50 14.49 -20.01
N LEU A 83 17.63 15.00 -19.14
CA LEU A 83 17.54 14.70 -17.72
C LEU A 83 16.12 14.26 -17.34
N ASP A 84 16.00 13.49 -16.25
CA ASP A 84 14.71 13.30 -15.59
C ASP A 84 14.19 14.63 -15.05
N TYR A 85 12.87 14.80 -15.05
CA TYR A 85 12.25 16.06 -14.63
C TYR A 85 12.68 16.47 -13.21
N ASN A 86 13.24 17.68 -13.12
CA ASN A 86 13.63 18.31 -11.87
C ASN A 86 13.11 19.74 -11.82
N TRP A 87 12.04 19.95 -11.05
CA TRP A 87 11.40 21.24 -10.86
C TRP A 87 12.33 22.34 -10.33
N ARG A 88 13.44 21.99 -9.66
CA ARG A 88 14.41 22.98 -9.14
C ARG A 88 15.17 23.72 -10.23
N ILE A 89 15.25 23.13 -11.43
CA ILE A 89 15.91 23.68 -12.62
C ILE A 89 14.91 23.88 -13.76
N ASP A 90 13.64 24.03 -13.44
CA ASP A 90 12.61 24.39 -14.41
C ASP A 90 12.44 25.92 -14.38
N ALA A 91 13.09 26.59 -15.33
CA ALA A 91 13.03 28.05 -15.43
C ALA A 91 11.63 28.54 -15.85
N LEU A 92 10.86 27.69 -16.53
CA LEU A 92 9.53 28.00 -17.03
C LEU A 92 8.48 27.89 -15.93
N LEU A 93 8.62 26.96 -14.99
CA LEU A 93 7.66 26.67 -13.91
C LEU A 93 7.16 27.92 -13.16
N SER A 94 8.08 28.75 -12.64
CA SER A 94 7.72 29.90 -11.81
C SER A 94 7.67 31.23 -12.57
N SER A 95 8.04 31.24 -13.86
CA SER A 95 8.01 32.46 -14.67
C SER A 95 6.63 33.13 -14.75
N PRO A 96 5.49 32.43 -14.91
CA PRO A 96 4.20 33.10 -14.95
C PRO A 96 3.89 33.89 -13.67
N LYS A 97 4.31 33.35 -12.52
CA LYS A 97 4.18 34.04 -11.23
C LYS A 97 5.01 35.31 -11.18
N VAL A 98 6.30 35.21 -11.49
CA VAL A 98 7.20 36.37 -11.46
C VAL A 98 6.67 37.47 -12.36
N PHE A 99 6.28 37.11 -13.59
CA PHE A 99 5.82 38.08 -14.56
C PHE A 99 4.49 38.73 -14.15
N ALA A 100 3.49 37.95 -13.75
CA ALA A 100 2.21 38.47 -13.28
C ALA A 100 2.36 39.38 -12.04
N LEU A 101 3.15 38.94 -11.06
CA LEU A 101 3.37 39.67 -9.82
C LEU A 101 4.03 41.01 -10.07
N THR A 102 5.11 41.03 -10.86
CA THR A 102 5.87 42.26 -11.11
C THR A 102 5.11 43.23 -12.01
N GLU A 103 4.40 42.70 -13.02
CA GLU A 103 3.57 43.51 -13.91
C GLU A 103 2.49 44.27 -13.12
N GLU A 104 1.79 43.57 -12.22
CA GLU A 104 0.77 44.20 -11.38
C GLU A 104 1.39 45.25 -10.45
N ALA A 105 2.56 44.96 -9.86
CA ALA A 105 3.23 45.87 -8.95
C ALA A 105 3.66 47.17 -9.62
N PHE A 106 4.31 47.07 -10.80
CA PHE A 106 4.81 48.23 -11.53
C PHE A 106 3.67 49.07 -12.08
N LYS A 107 2.62 48.44 -12.63
CA LYS A 107 1.42 49.15 -13.05
C LYS A 107 0.82 49.98 -11.90
N ILE A 108 0.66 49.38 -10.71
CA ILE A 108 0.12 50.10 -9.55
C ILE A 108 1.03 51.26 -9.15
N ALA A 109 2.35 51.06 -9.16
CA ALA A 109 3.33 52.08 -8.79
C ALA A 109 3.39 53.27 -9.77
N GLU A 110 3.15 53.02 -11.06
CA GLU A 110 3.01 54.07 -12.08
C GLU A 110 1.75 54.92 -11.87
N GLU A 111 0.65 54.29 -11.46
CA GLU A 111 -0.64 54.95 -11.25
C GLU A 111 -0.70 55.73 -9.92
N THR A 112 -0.02 55.25 -8.86
CA THR A 112 -0.12 55.86 -7.52
C THR A 112 1.09 55.59 -6.63
N LYS A 113 1.43 56.56 -5.78
CA LYS A 113 2.43 56.40 -4.70
C LYS A 113 1.88 55.68 -3.47
N ASN A 114 0.56 55.53 -3.37
CA ASN A 114 -0.13 54.85 -2.26
C ASN A 114 -0.77 53.55 -2.77
N GLY A 115 0.06 52.62 -3.28
CA GLY A 115 -0.40 51.38 -3.92
C GLY A 115 -1.09 50.39 -2.98
N GLY A 116 -0.90 50.54 -1.66
CA GLY A 116 -1.40 49.59 -0.67
C GLY A 116 -0.60 48.28 -0.66
N TRP A 117 -1.26 47.17 -0.38
CA TRP A 117 -0.65 45.83 -0.42
C TRP A 117 -0.95 45.14 -1.75
N LEU A 118 0.07 44.48 -2.29
CA LEU A 118 -0.04 43.50 -3.37
C LEU A 118 0.21 42.11 -2.82
N ILE A 119 -0.77 41.22 -2.94
CA ILE A 119 -0.73 39.87 -2.41
C ILE A 119 -0.63 38.90 -3.59
N TRP A 120 0.43 38.11 -3.63
CA TRP A 120 0.48 36.90 -4.43
C TRP A 120 -0.28 35.78 -3.73
N MET A 121 -1.16 35.10 -4.47
CA MET A 121 -1.87 33.91 -3.99
C MET A 121 -1.96 32.86 -5.10
N ASN A 122 -1.41 31.66 -4.87
CA ASN A 122 -1.51 30.55 -5.84
C ASN A 122 -2.96 30.09 -6.02
N THR A 123 -3.26 29.51 -7.18
CA THR A 123 -4.59 28.97 -7.53
C THR A 123 -5.07 27.80 -6.68
N ASN A 124 -4.16 27.14 -5.96
CA ASN A 124 -4.47 26.07 -5.02
C ASN A 124 -4.86 26.60 -3.62
N LEU A 125 -4.75 27.91 -3.38
CA LEU A 125 -5.28 28.56 -2.19
C LEU A 125 -6.72 29.02 -2.42
N ILE A 126 -7.68 28.39 -1.74
CA ILE A 126 -9.10 28.67 -1.94
C ILE A 126 -9.75 29.31 -0.70
N PRO A 127 -10.63 30.31 -0.90
CA PRO A 127 -11.41 30.88 0.19
C PRO A 127 -12.46 29.91 0.74
N ILE A 128 -12.54 29.79 2.07
CA ILE A 128 -13.53 28.96 2.77
C ILE A 128 -14.44 29.74 3.71
N SER A 129 -14.10 30.98 4.02
CA SER A 129 -14.87 31.87 4.88
C SER A 129 -14.77 33.32 4.39
N ASN A 130 -15.69 34.17 4.87
CA ASN A 130 -15.75 35.58 4.48
C ASN A 130 -14.43 36.29 4.78
N LEU A 131 -13.83 36.90 3.76
CA LEU A 131 -12.57 37.63 3.86
C LEU A 131 -12.83 39.11 3.64
N THR A 132 -12.47 39.93 4.63
CA THR A 132 -12.57 41.40 4.55
C THR A 132 -11.18 42.02 4.59
N SER A 133 -11.04 43.25 4.08
CA SER A 133 -9.75 43.96 4.16
C SER A 133 -9.26 44.13 5.60
N GLU A 134 -10.16 44.36 6.55
CA GLU A 134 -9.82 44.44 7.98
C GLU A 134 -9.25 43.11 8.49
N SER A 135 -9.91 41.99 8.16
CA SER A 135 -9.45 40.64 8.53
C SER A 135 -8.05 40.35 7.99
N VAL A 136 -7.75 40.74 6.75
CA VAL A 136 -6.43 40.52 6.14
C VAL A 136 -5.37 41.41 6.77
N LEU A 137 -5.68 42.70 6.97
CA LEU A 137 -4.73 43.68 7.52
C LEU A 137 -4.33 43.35 8.97
N ASN A 138 -5.15 42.61 9.73
CA ASN A 138 -4.78 42.11 11.05
C ASN A 138 -3.56 41.17 11.03
N PHE A 139 -3.24 40.55 9.89
CA PHE A 139 -2.06 39.71 9.71
C PHE A 139 -0.83 40.49 9.24
N PHE A 140 -0.97 41.77 8.91
CA PHE A 140 0.08 42.61 8.33
C PHE A 140 0.52 43.66 9.35
N PRO A 141 1.64 43.45 10.08
CA PRO A 141 2.09 44.36 11.12
C PRO A 141 2.38 45.77 10.57
N GLU A 142 2.17 46.78 11.41
CA GLU A 142 2.48 48.16 11.05
C GLU A 142 3.97 48.30 10.69
N GLY A 143 4.22 48.86 9.51
CA GLY A 143 5.57 49.05 8.98
C GLY A 143 6.20 47.82 8.32
N ALA A 144 5.55 46.65 8.29
CA ALA A 144 6.08 45.55 7.48
C ALA A 144 6.20 45.98 6.00
N ASP A 145 7.33 45.62 5.39
CA ASP A 145 7.59 45.79 3.95
C ASP A 145 7.08 44.58 3.17
N ILE A 146 7.31 43.39 3.72
CA ILE A 146 6.87 42.10 3.16
C ILE A 146 6.28 41.22 4.26
N VAL A 147 5.19 40.53 3.95
CA VAL A 147 4.63 39.45 4.77
C VAL A 147 4.64 38.16 3.96
N HIS A 148 5.12 37.06 4.51
CA HIS A 148 5.25 35.80 3.77
C HIS A 148 5.12 34.57 4.67
N LEU A 149 5.06 33.40 4.04
CA LEU A 149 5.20 32.10 4.71
C LEU A 149 6.69 31.70 4.68
N SER A 150 7.39 31.77 5.81
CA SER A 150 8.79 31.30 5.88
C SER A 150 8.89 29.78 5.84
N GLY A 151 10.07 29.25 5.50
CA GLY A 151 10.38 27.81 5.50
C GLY A 151 10.19 27.13 6.87
N ASP A 152 10.27 25.79 6.86
CA ASP A 152 10.03 24.94 8.03
C ASP A 152 10.85 25.37 9.25
N GLN A 153 10.19 25.50 10.40
CA GLN A 153 10.84 25.89 11.67
C GLN A 153 11.03 24.68 12.60
N VAL A 154 11.03 23.45 12.05
CA VAL A 154 11.20 22.20 12.81
C VAL A 154 12.69 21.88 12.94
N GLN A 155 13.15 21.56 14.17
CA GLN A 155 14.58 21.39 14.51
C GLN A 155 15.36 20.40 13.63
N SER A 156 14.70 19.44 12.98
CA SER A 156 15.35 18.35 12.24
C SER A 156 15.54 18.59 10.74
N THR A 157 14.83 19.56 10.15
CA THR A 157 14.81 19.78 8.69
C THR A 157 14.42 21.23 8.37
N PRO A 158 15.26 22.25 8.66
CA PRO A 158 14.97 23.61 8.27
C PRO A 158 15.08 23.73 6.74
N ASP A 159 13.93 23.82 6.08
CA ASP A 159 13.88 24.14 4.65
C ASP A 159 14.35 25.58 4.42
N GLN A 160 15.12 25.82 3.36
CA GLN A 160 15.99 27.00 3.26
C GLN A 160 15.33 28.23 2.62
N TYR A 161 14.07 28.16 2.23
CA TYR A 161 13.34 29.24 1.54
C TYR A 161 11.84 29.25 1.84
N SER A 162 11.25 30.42 1.61
CA SER A 162 9.82 30.72 1.77
C SER A 162 8.91 29.79 0.97
N ASP A 163 7.70 29.55 1.49
CA ASP A 163 6.64 28.90 0.73
C ASP A 163 6.09 29.89 -0.33
N PRO A 164 6.11 29.53 -1.63
CA PRO A 164 5.74 30.45 -2.70
C PRO A 164 4.21 30.63 -2.85
N SER A 165 3.38 29.92 -2.09
CA SER A 165 1.92 29.97 -2.27
C SER A 165 1.27 31.28 -1.84
N PHE A 166 1.84 31.98 -0.87
CA PHE A 166 1.31 33.25 -0.34
C PHE A 166 2.43 34.23 0.04
N MET A 167 2.39 35.44 -0.53
CA MET A 167 3.30 36.54 -0.19
C MET A 167 2.59 37.88 -0.34
N ALA A 168 2.90 38.87 0.51
CA ALA A 168 2.33 40.21 0.43
C ALA A 168 3.44 41.27 0.45
N PHE A 169 3.33 42.26 -0.43
CA PHE A 169 4.29 43.33 -0.67
C PHE A 169 3.64 44.68 -0.42
N ASN A 170 4.22 45.52 0.43
CA ASN A 170 3.71 46.84 0.74
C ASN A 170 4.20 47.87 -0.29
N LEU A 171 3.38 48.14 -1.30
CA LEU A 171 3.73 49.03 -2.41
C LEU A 171 3.71 50.52 -2.04
N ASN A 172 3.41 50.86 -0.78
CA ASN A 172 3.61 52.22 -0.27
C ASN A 172 5.10 52.51 0.00
N HIS A 173 5.95 51.47 0.02
CA HIS A 173 7.37 51.58 0.28
C HIS A 173 8.16 51.23 -0.99
N GLN A 174 9.35 51.83 -1.14
CA GLN A 174 10.20 51.60 -2.31
C GLN A 174 10.85 50.21 -2.30
N ALA A 175 11.29 49.72 -1.13
CA ALA A 175 12.05 48.47 -1.05
C ALA A 175 11.30 47.23 -1.59
N PRO A 176 9.98 47.05 -1.37
CA PRO A 176 9.20 46.00 -2.02
C PRO A 176 9.13 46.10 -3.55
N LEU A 177 9.18 47.31 -4.12
CA LEU A 177 9.24 47.49 -5.58
C LEU A 177 10.63 47.13 -6.12
N ASP A 178 11.69 47.54 -5.41
CA ASP A 178 13.08 47.27 -5.82
C ASP A 178 13.37 45.77 -5.84
N ILE A 179 12.96 45.02 -4.80
CA ILE A 179 13.16 43.56 -4.76
C ILE A 179 12.37 42.82 -5.84
N LEU A 180 11.17 43.30 -6.20
CA LEU A 180 10.40 42.76 -7.32
C LEU A 180 11.07 43.10 -8.66
N GLY A 181 11.66 44.29 -8.77
CA GLY A 181 12.52 44.71 -9.88
C GLY A 181 13.72 43.79 -10.06
N ASP A 182 14.46 43.51 -9.00
CA ASP A 182 15.61 42.60 -9.02
C ASP A 182 15.19 41.16 -9.35
N LEU A 183 14.05 40.70 -8.83
CA LEU A 183 13.50 39.39 -9.18
C LEU A 183 13.15 39.30 -10.67
N ARG A 184 12.42 40.28 -11.21
CA ARG A 184 12.14 40.36 -12.66
C ARG A 184 13.42 40.43 -13.47
N GLY A 185 14.38 41.23 -13.02
CA GLY A 185 15.68 41.41 -13.65
C GLY A 185 16.49 40.12 -13.73
N ALA A 186 16.46 39.27 -12.69
CA ALA A 186 17.12 37.97 -12.71
C ALA A 186 16.56 37.04 -13.79
N TYR A 187 15.25 37.11 -14.05
CA TYR A 187 14.60 36.36 -15.12
C TYR A 187 14.95 36.92 -16.50
N VAL A 188 14.73 38.22 -16.72
CA VAL A 188 14.91 38.86 -18.03
C VAL A 188 16.37 38.88 -18.47
N SER A 189 17.33 39.00 -17.55
CA SER A 189 18.77 38.99 -17.89
C SER A 189 19.36 37.60 -18.10
N GLY A 190 18.64 36.53 -17.72
CA GLY A 190 19.15 35.16 -17.67
C GLY A 190 20.05 34.85 -16.48
N GLU A 191 20.27 35.79 -15.56
CA GLU A 191 21.06 35.59 -14.34
C GLU A 191 20.50 34.48 -13.45
N LEU A 192 19.21 34.12 -13.60
CA LEU A 192 18.61 32.97 -12.92
C LEU A 192 19.42 31.66 -13.09
N LEU A 193 20.08 31.47 -14.25
CA LEU A 193 20.88 30.28 -14.57
C LEU A 193 22.21 30.23 -13.80
N SER A 194 22.65 31.37 -13.27
CA SER A 194 23.82 31.47 -12.39
C SER A 194 23.54 30.95 -10.98
N TYR A 195 22.27 30.74 -10.62
CA TYR A 195 21.87 30.18 -9.33
C TYR A 195 21.81 28.65 -9.36
N ARG A 196 21.93 28.03 -8.18
CA ARG A 196 21.83 26.57 -8.00
C ARG A 196 20.42 26.01 -8.25
N GLU A 197 19.40 26.86 -8.14
CA GLU A 197 17.99 26.54 -8.32
C GLU A 197 17.34 27.74 -9.02
N TRP A 198 16.48 27.49 -10.01
CA TRP A 198 16.01 28.47 -10.99
C TRP A 198 14.58 28.96 -10.75
N HIS A 199 13.96 28.50 -9.66
CA HIS A 199 12.60 28.86 -9.29
C HIS A 199 12.55 30.09 -8.36
N ASP A 200 11.41 30.78 -8.38
CA ASP A 200 11.18 32.06 -7.70
C ASP A 200 11.44 31.99 -6.19
N ALA A 201 10.97 30.93 -5.52
CA ALA A 201 11.10 30.81 -4.07
C ALA A 201 12.56 30.84 -3.60
N PHE A 202 13.46 30.19 -4.35
CA PHE A 202 14.88 30.16 -4.02
C PHE A 202 15.53 31.54 -4.23
N ILE A 203 15.33 32.12 -5.41
CA ILE A 203 15.91 33.40 -5.81
C ILE A 203 15.40 34.52 -4.87
N LEU A 204 14.10 34.56 -4.61
CA LEU A 204 13.50 35.54 -3.73
C LEU A 204 14.02 35.42 -2.29
N GLU A 205 14.26 34.22 -1.76
CA GLU A 205 14.88 34.10 -0.43
C GLU A 205 16.31 34.67 -0.42
N ARG A 206 17.09 34.52 -1.50
CA ARG A 206 18.42 35.13 -1.59
C ARG A 206 18.32 36.65 -1.57
N LEU A 207 17.39 37.21 -2.34
CA LEU A 207 17.11 38.65 -2.33
C LEU A 207 16.63 39.12 -0.95
N LEU A 208 15.70 38.41 -0.30
CA LEU A 208 15.22 38.73 1.05
C LEU A 208 16.37 38.81 2.06
N ASN A 209 17.37 37.91 1.98
CA ASN A 209 18.54 37.97 2.86
C ASN A 209 19.36 39.26 2.66
N ILE A 210 19.55 39.67 1.40
CA ILE A 210 20.26 40.91 1.06
C ILE A 210 19.47 42.11 1.56
N TYR A 211 18.18 42.20 1.25
CA TYR A 211 17.35 43.34 1.61
C TYR A 211 17.10 43.45 3.13
N ARG A 212 16.96 42.33 3.85
CA ARG A 212 16.91 42.31 5.33
C ARG A 212 18.19 42.91 5.93
N ALA A 213 19.36 42.57 5.39
CA ALA A 213 20.63 43.14 5.84
C ALA A 213 20.72 44.66 5.60
N HIS A 214 19.97 45.19 4.63
CA HIS A 214 19.85 46.62 4.34
C HIS A 214 18.63 47.29 4.99
N GLY A 215 17.97 46.63 5.95
CA GLY A 215 16.93 47.23 6.78
C GLY A 215 15.49 46.97 6.34
N MET A 216 15.24 46.13 5.33
CA MET A 216 13.88 45.70 4.98
C MET A 216 13.24 44.90 6.12
N ARG A 217 12.03 45.28 6.50
CA ARG A 217 11.21 44.65 7.55
C ARG A 217 10.34 43.55 6.96
N VAL A 218 10.78 42.31 7.12
CA VAL A 218 10.07 41.12 6.62
C VAL A 218 9.41 40.38 7.79
N HIS A 219 8.11 40.09 7.67
CA HIS A 219 7.33 39.39 8.68
C HIS A 219 6.89 38.00 8.20
N SER A 220 7.11 36.96 9.01
CA SER A 220 6.64 35.60 8.70
C SER A 220 5.33 35.30 9.41
N LEU A 221 4.39 34.71 8.68
CA LEU A 221 3.14 34.15 9.21
C LEU A 221 3.30 32.71 9.72
N THR A 222 4.41 32.04 9.42
CA THR A 222 4.68 30.66 9.86
C THR A 222 5.05 30.65 11.35
N PRO A 223 4.24 30.04 12.24
CA PRO A 223 4.58 30.00 13.66
C PRO A 223 5.84 29.17 13.95
N SER A 224 6.53 29.50 15.04
CA SER A 224 7.69 28.73 15.49
C SER A 224 7.36 27.25 15.72
N ASN A 225 8.28 26.34 15.38
CA ASN A 225 8.13 24.89 15.50
C ASN A 225 6.98 24.28 14.69
N THR A 226 6.54 24.94 13.63
CA THR A 226 5.53 24.38 12.70
C THR A 226 6.13 24.15 11.32
N ARG A 227 5.44 23.34 10.50
CA ARG A 227 5.73 23.20 9.07
C ARG A 227 5.21 24.43 8.33
N LYS A 228 5.90 24.84 7.28
CA LYS A 228 5.44 25.88 6.33
C LYS A 228 4.11 25.46 5.69
N GLY A 229 3.31 26.45 5.33
CA GLY A 229 2.00 26.25 4.71
C GLY A 229 0.87 26.98 5.43
N ILE A 230 -0.25 27.17 4.75
CA ILE A 230 -1.40 27.95 5.24
C ILE A 230 -2.04 27.32 6.47
N LYS A 231 -2.09 25.98 6.53
CA LYS A 231 -2.75 25.20 7.60
C LYS A 231 -2.21 25.53 8.99
N SER A 232 -0.92 25.87 9.10
CA SER A 232 -0.28 26.21 10.37
C SER A 232 -0.52 27.67 10.79
N THR A 233 -1.10 28.51 9.92
CA THR A 233 -1.22 29.96 10.14
C THR A 233 -2.64 30.37 10.53
N PRO A 234 -2.83 31.56 11.12
CA PRO A 234 -4.17 32.12 11.34
C PRO A 234 -5.00 32.32 10.06
N LEU A 235 -4.37 32.37 8.87
CA LEU A 235 -5.07 32.42 7.59
C LEU A 235 -5.88 31.15 7.32
N SER A 236 -5.58 30.02 7.98
CA SER A 236 -6.33 28.76 7.85
C SER A 236 -7.82 28.87 8.18
N ASN A 237 -8.24 29.92 8.90
CA ASN A 237 -9.66 30.22 9.16
C ASN A 237 -10.41 30.78 7.94
N TYR A 238 -9.69 31.27 6.94
CA TYR A 238 -10.23 31.97 5.77
C TYR A 238 -9.82 31.34 4.45
N LEU A 239 -8.59 30.84 4.39
CA LEU A 239 -7.94 30.25 3.23
C LEU A 239 -7.46 28.85 3.58
N ILE A 240 -7.40 27.99 2.58
CA ILE A 240 -6.78 26.68 2.70
C ILE A 240 -6.00 26.37 1.44
N ASN A 241 -4.98 25.54 1.58
CA ASN A 241 -4.27 24.98 0.44
C ASN A 241 -4.83 23.60 0.12
N ILE A 242 -5.29 23.39 -1.12
CA ILE A 242 -5.79 22.09 -1.59
C ILE A 242 -4.70 20.99 -1.46
N GLU A 243 -3.42 21.35 -1.57
CA GLU A 243 -2.30 20.40 -1.43
C GLU A 243 -2.02 20.01 0.03
N GLU A 244 -2.46 20.83 1.00
CA GLU A 244 -2.29 20.57 2.43
C GLU A 244 -3.50 19.85 3.07
N THR A 245 -4.56 19.64 2.29
CA THR A 245 -5.86 19.14 2.77
C THR A 245 -6.29 17.89 2.01
N ASN A 246 -7.08 17.02 2.63
CA ASN A 246 -7.60 15.84 1.95
C ASN A 246 -8.89 16.21 1.16
N ARG A 247 -9.46 15.25 0.43
CA ARG A 247 -10.70 15.43 -0.36
C ARG A 247 -11.98 15.65 0.48
N SER A 248 -11.86 15.69 1.80
CA SER A 248 -12.99 15.70 2.73
C SER A 248 -13.36 17.09 3.25
N LEU A 249 -12.52 18.06 2.95
CA LEU A 249 -12.66 19.49 3.14
C LEU A 249 -14.06 20.07 2.88
N ARG A 250 -14.44 21.03 3.74
CA ARG A 250 -15.72 21.75 3.70
C ARG A 250 -15.53 23.25 3.75
N ASP A 251 -16.52 23.98 3.24
CA ASP A 251 -16.60 25.43 3.37
C ASP A 251 -17.31 25.87 4.67
N SER A 252 -17.42 27.18 4.89
CA SER A 252 -18.05 27.77 6.10
C SER A 252 -19.54 27.43 6.27
N ASP A 253 -20.23 27.01 5.21
CA ASP A 253 -21.61 26.50 5.27
C ASP A 253 -21.65 24.99 5.60
N GLY A 254 -20.49 24.36 5.80
CA GLY A 254 -20.36 22.92 6.04
C GLY A 254 -20.50 22.07 4.78
N VAL A 255 -20.47 22.66 3.59
CA VAL A 255 -20.61 21.94 2.32
C VAL A 255 -19.26 21.42 1.86
N ARG A 256 -19.19 20.14 1.45
CA ARG A 256 -17.94 19.57 0.91
C ARG A 256 -17.51 20.32 -0.34
N ILE A 257 -16.22 20.68 -0.38
CA ILE A 257 -15.60 21.34 -1.54
C ILE A 257 -15.51 20.36 -2.70
N PHE A 258 -15.13 19.12 -2.41
CA PHE A 258 -15.12 18.02 -3.37
C PHE A 258 -16.33 17.12 -3.12
N PRO A 259 -17.36 17.14 -3.98
CA PRO A 259 -18.53 16.30 -3.80
C PRO A 259 -18.15 14.81 -3.95
N LEU A 260 -18.73 13.98 -3.08
CA LEU A 260 -18.58 12.53 -3.17
C LEU A 260 -19.56 11.96 -4.21
N SER A 261 -19.17 10.86 -4.86
CA SER A 261 -20.06 10.15 -5.77
C SER A 261 -21.29 9.62 -5.03
N LYS A 262 -22.46 9.77 -5.66
CA LYS A 262 -23.72 9.19 -5.18
C LYS A 262 -23.91 7.73 -5.62
N GLU A 263 -23.01 7.23 -6.47
CA GLU A 263 -23.14 5.89 -7.06
C GLU A 263 -21.88 5.05 -6.90
N GLU A 264 -20.71 5.65 -7.06
CA GLU A 264 -19.43 4.95 -7.02
C GLU A 264 -18.96 4.77 -5.58
N LEU A 265 -18.36 3.61 -5.30
CA LEU A 265 -17.78 3.25 -4.02
C LEU A 265 -16.31 2.85 -4.20
N PRO A 266 -15.46 3.12 -3.19
CA PRO A 266 -14.11 2.59 -3.17
C PRO A 266 -14.13 1.05 -3.14
N PRO A 267 -13.08 0.40 -3.66
CA PRO A 267 -12.96 -1.06 -3.63
C PRO A 267 -12.99 -1.58 -2.18
N ASP A 268 -13.50 -2.79 -2.01
CA ASP A 268 -13.52 -3.44 -0.70
C ASP A 268 -12.10 -3.69 -0.18
N ILE A 269 -11.94 -3.57 1.14
CA ILE A 269 -10.72 -3.96 1.83
C ILE A 269 -11.03 -5.25 2.58
N ARG A 270 -10.32 -6.34 2.24
CA ARG A 270 -10.52 -7.67 2.82
C ARG A 270 -9.29 -8.12 3.63
N PRO A 271 -9.15 -7.63 4.87
CA PRO A 271 -8.13 -8.15 5.77
C PRO A 271 -8.41 -9.60 6.18
N ASN A 272 -7.42 -10.31 6.70
CA ASN A 272 -7.55 -11.71 7.15
C ASN A 272 -8.65 -11.86 8.21
N ARG A 273 -8.82 -10.85 9.09
CA ARG A 273 -9.88 -10.84 10.10
C ARG A 273 -11.30 -10.81 9.54
N THR A 274 -11.50 -10.45 8.27
CA THR A 274 -12.82 -10.54 7.62
C THR A 274 -13.27 -11.99 7.47
N LYS A 275 -12.36 -12.90 7.09
CA LYS A 275 -12.64 -14.34 7.01
C LYS A 275 -13.01 -14.90 8.38
N MET A 276 -12.21 -14.53 9.39
CA MET A 276 -12.47 -14.88 10.79
C MET A 276 -13.85 -14.38 11.27
N LEU A 277 -14.26 -13.17 10.91
CA LEU A 277 -15.59 -12.64 11.22
C LEU A 277 -16.71 -13.47 10.56
N ALA A 278 -16.53 -13.89 9.30
CA ALA A 278 -17.48 -14.78 8.63
C ALA A 278 -17.62 -16.12 9.36
N ASP A 279 -16.52 -16.69 9.85
CA ASP A 279 -16.54 -17.95 10.61
C ASP A 279 -17.21 -17.80 11.99
N ILE A 280 -16.99 -16.68 12.68
CA ILE A 280 -17.73 -16.32 13.90
C ILE A 280 -19.24 -16.28 13.63
N ILE A 281 -19.66 -15.72 12.49
CA ILE A 281 -21.06 -15.66 12.07
C ILE A 281 -21.61 -17.05 11.76
N ARG A 282 -20.89 -17.88 11.00
CA ARG A 282 -21.30 -19.28 10.73
C ARG A 282 -21.48 -20.08 12.01
N PHE A 283 -20.59 -19.87 12.98
CA PHE A 283 -20.62 -20.58 14.26
C PHE A 283 -21.78 -20.14 15.14
N HIS A 284 -21.92 -18.82 15.37
CA HIS A 284 -22.95 -18.30 16.28
C HIS A 284 -24.33 -18.15 15.63
N LYS A 285 -24.42 -18.20 14.30
CA LYS A 285 -25.66 -18.18 13.50
C LYS A 285 -26.58 -17.00 13.85
N PRO A 286 -26.09 -15.75 13.84
CA PRO A 286 -26.93 -14.59 14.11
C PRO A 286 -27.97 -14.40 13.00
N LYS A 287 -29.17 -13.92 13.36
CA LYS A 287 -30.20 -13.47 12.42
C LYS A 287 -30.29 -11.95 12.37
N SER A 288 -29.86 -11.28 13.44
CA SER A 288 -29.77 -9.82 13.54
C SER A 288 -28.35 -9.37 13.83
N ILE A 289 -27.85 -8.44 13.03
CA ILE A 289 -26.49 -7.91 13.12
C ILE A 289 -26.55 -6.37 13.19
N THR A 290 -25.87 -5.79 14.17
CA THR A 290 -25.61 -4.34 14.19
C THR A 290 -24.12 -4.08 14.03
N GLU A 291 -23.75 -3.15 13.16
CA GLU A 291 -22.38 -2.73 12.90
C GLU A 291 -22.22 -1.22 13.12
N THR A 292 -21.19 -0.82 13.87
CA THR A 292 -20.69 0.55 13.86
C THR A 292 -19.47 0.63 12.93
N GLY A 293 -19.48 1.58 12.00
CA GLY A 293 -18.48 1.71 10.92
C GLY A 293 -18.80 0.89 9.67
N THR A 294 -20.01 1.06 9.11
CA THR A 294 -20.47 0.36 7.89
C THR A 294 -19.62 0.63 6.64
N TRP A 295 -19.08 1.84 6.51
CA TRP A 295 -18.30 2.32 5.38
C TRP A 295 -18.99 2.02 4.03
N ASN A 296 -18.33 1.30 3.11
CA ASN A 296 -18.82 1.03 1.76
C ASN A 296 -19.82 -0.15 1.68
N GLY A 297 -20.17 -0.75 2.81
CA GLY A 297 -21.13 -1.86 2.90
C GLY A 297 -20.61 -3.24 2.48
N GLY A 298 -19.33 -3.38 2.08
CA GLY A 298 -18.75 -4.67 1.69
C GLY A 298 -18.80 -5.70 2.82
N ARG A 299 -18.38 -5.29 4.02
CA ARG A 299 -18.42 -6.13 5.23
C ARG A 299 -19.84 -6.55 5.61
N ALA A 300 -20.82 -5.65 5.46
CA ALA A 300 -22.23 -5.96 5.71
C ALA A 300 -22.73 -7.13 4.82
N ILE A 301 -22.31 -7.16 3.56
CA ILE A 301 -22.67 -8.21 2.61
C ILE A 301 -21.99 -9.53 2.96
N GLU A 302 -20.70 -9.51 3.30
CA GLU A 302 -19.96 -10.72 3.70
C GLU A 302 -20.57 -11.35 4.96
N MET A 303 -20.91 -10.52 5.95
CA MET A 303 -21.62 -10.97 7.15
C MET A 303 -22.98 -11.58 6.82
N ALA A 304 -23.74 -10.97 5.90
CA ALA A 304 -25.04 -11.48 5.48
C ALA A 304 -24.91 -12.81 4.72
N LEU A 305 -23.94 -12.94 3.81
CA LEU A 305 -23.67 -14.18 3.07
C LEU A 305 -23.34 -15.34 4.01
N ALA A 306 -22.47 -15.11 5.01
CA ALA A 306 -22.13 -16.11 6.03
C ALA A 306 -23.35 -16.51 6.88
N ALA A 307 -24.16 -15.54 7.29
CA ALA A 307 -25.40 -15.81 8.04
C ALA A 307 -26.40 -16.61 7.20
N PHE A 308 -26.51 -16.30 5.90
CA PHE A 308 -27.39 -16.96 4.96
C PHE A 308 -27.11 -18.45 4.75
N GLU A 309 -25.95 -18.97 5.17
CA GLU A 309 -25.67 -20.41 5.18
C GLU A 309 -26.51 -21.15 6.24
N ASN A 310 -27.05 -20.43 7.24
CA ASN A 310 -27.78 -21.00 8.38
C ASN A 310 -29.20 -20.44 8.56
N THR A 311 -29.58 -19.40 7.81
CA THR A 311 -30.91 -18.78 7.86
C THR A 311 -31.31 -18.25 6.49
N ASP A 312 -32.60 -18.23 6.18
CA ASP A 312 -33.11 -17.61 4.94
C ASP A 312 -33.36 -16.11 5.09
N GLU A 313 -33.39 -15.59 6.31
CA GLU A 313 -33.63 -14.19 6.61
C GLU A 313 -32.57 -13.62 7.56
N VAL A 314 -32.03 -12.45 7.19
CA VAL A 314 -31.02 -11.70 7.95
C VAL A 314 -31.44 -10.23 8.03
N THR A 315 -31.34 -9.65 9.23
CA THR A 315 -31.56 -8.21 9.48
C THR A 315 -30.24 -7.54 9.86
N TYR A 316 -29.86 -6.50 9.11
CA TYR A 316 -28.65 -5.73 9.32
C TYR A 316 -28.96 -4.27 9.66
N THR A 317 -28.34 -3.72 10.70
CA THR A 317 -28.32 -2.28 10.97
C THR A 317 -26.89 -1.76 10.92
N GLY A 318 -26.64 -0.81 10.02
CA GLY A 318 -25.34 -0.16 9.87
C GLY A 318 -25.37 1.29 10.34
N TYR A 319 -24.40 1.67 11.17
CA TYR A 319 -24.16 3.04 11.62
C TYR A 319 -22.85 3.56 11.03
N ASP A 320 -22.89 4.76 10.45
CA ASP A 320 -21.69 5.43 9.94
C ASP A 320 -21.92 6.95 9.80
N LEU A 321 -20.84 7.72 9.70
CA LEU A 321 -20.89 9.13 9.33
C LEU A 321 -21.13 9.31 7.83
N PHE A 322 -20.70 8.36 6.98
CA PHE A 322 -20.79 8.45 5.51
C PHE A 322 -20.29 9.81 5.00
N GLU A 323 -21.13 10.53 4.26
CA GLU A 323 -20.77 11.83 3.71
C GLU A 323 -20.65 12.93 4.76
N ASP A 324 -20.99 12.70 6.04
CA ASP A 324 -20.87 13.68 7.12
C ASP A 324 -19.49 13.65 7.80
N ALA A 325 -18.66 12.63 7.56
CA ALA A 325 -17.31 12.52 8.12
C ALA A 325 -16.41 13.71 7.75
N THR A 326 -15.44 14.05 8.62
CA THR A 326 -14.53 15.20 8.46
C THR A 326 -13.12 14.83 8.84
N ASP A 327 -12.13 15.63 8.42
CA ASP A 327 -10.71 15.40 8.72
C ASP A 327 -10.41 15.40 10.22
N ILE A 328 -11.16 16.23 10.96
CA ILE A 328 -11.06 16.31 12.41
C ILE A 328 -11.52 14.99 13.03
N MET A 329 -12.63 14.43 12.54
CA MET A 329 -13.12 13.12 12.98
C MET A 329 -12.19 12.00 12.53
N ASP A 330 -11.59 12.08 11.34
CA ASP A 330 -10.62 11.10 10.86
C ASP A 330 -9.38 11.04 11.76
N GLU A 331 -8.86 12.20 12.14
CA GLU A 331 -7.73 12.31 13.06
C GLU A 331 -8.10 11.83 14.47
N GLU A 332 -9.30 12.14 14.95
CA GLU A 332 -9.81 11.71 16.25
C GLU A 332 -9.99 10.19 16.33
N GLU A 333 -10.54 9.59 15.27
CA GLU A 333 -10.92 8.17 15.23
C GLU A 333 -9.86 7.28 14.59
N PHE A 334 -8.72 7.82 14.18
CA PHE A 334 -7.67 7.10 13.47
C PHE A 334 -8.19 6.43 12.19
N ASN A 335 -9.05 7.15 11.45
CA ASN A 335 -9.59 6.69 10.18
C ASN A 335 -8.67 7.07 9.01
N PHE A 336 -8.43 6.10 8.14
CA PHE A 336 -7.67 6.29 6.89
C PHE A 336 -8.48 5.89 5.65
N LYS A 337 -9.73 5.44 5.84
CA LYS A 337 -10.59 5.01 4.74
C LYS A 337 -11.24 6.23 4.09
N PRO A 338 -11.39 6.23 2.75
CA PRO A 338 -12.07 7.32 2.06
C PRO A 338 -13.56 7.41 2.47
N HIS A 339 -14.09 8.62 2.50
CA HIS A 339 -15.51 8.86 2.76
C HIS A 339 -16.38 8.41 1.57
N VAL A 340 -17.59 7.97 1.89
CA VAL A 340 -18.57 7.48 0.91
C VAL A 340 -19.93 8.09 1.21
N THR A 341 -20.82 8.17 0.22
CA THR A 341 -22.20 8.62 0.47
C THR A 341 -23.08 7.46 0.95
N ARG A 342 -23.97 7.73 1.89
CA ARG A 342 -25.02 6.79 2.31
C ARG A 342 -25.87 6.33 1.13
N ASP A 343 -26.07 7.19 0.14
CA ASP A 343 -26.86 6.87 -1.05
C ASP A 343 -26.18 5.82 -1.92
N ALA A 344 -24.86 5.93 -2.15
CA ALA A 344 -24.09 4.91 -2.86
C ALA A 344 -24.13 3.55 -2.13
N VAL A 345 -23.96 3.57 -0.79
CA VAL A 345 -24.03 2.35 0.04
C VAL A 345 -25.44 1.75 0.02
N ARG A 346 -26.49 2.59 0.10
CA ARG A 346 -27.88 2.13 0.00
C ARG A 346 -28.15 1.48 -1.35
N LYS A 347 -27.66 2.07 -2.45
CA LYS A 347 -27.78 1.49 -3.80
C LYS A 347 -27.20 0.08 -3.81
N ARG A 348 -25.94 -0.06 -3.37
CA ARG A 348 -25.24 -1.36 -3.28
C ARG A 348 -25.99 -2.40 -2.45
N LEU A 349 -26.43 -2.05 -1.24
CA LEU A 349 -27.16 -2.99 -0.37
C LEU A 349 -28.56 -3.33 -0.91
N THR A 350 -29.20 -2.43 -1.66
CA THR A 350 -30.48 -2.67 -2.33
C THR A 350 -30.32 -3.64 -3.50
N GLU A 351 -29.25 -3.49 -4.29
CA GLU A 351 -28.90 -4.41 -5.36
C GLU A 351 -28.63 -5.82 -4.80
N PHE A 352 -27.83 -5.92 -3.74
CA PHE A 352 -27.60 -7.17 -3.02
C PHE A 352 -28.90 -7.80 -2.52
N LYS A 353 -29.76 -7.02 -1.84
CA LYS A 353 -31.08 -7.47 -1.39
C LYS A 353 -31.91 -8.04 -2.53
N ASN A 354 -31.95 -7.35 -3.66
CA ASN A 354 -32.74 -7.76 -4.81
C ASN A 354 -32.21 -9.04 -5.44
N LYS A 355 -30.89 -9.18 -5.57
CA LYS A 355 -30.23 -10.39 -6.07
C LYS A 355 -30.49 -11.59 -5.16
N MET A 356 -30.25 -11.47 -3.86
CA MET A 356 -30.51 -12.55 -2.89
C MET A 356 -31.96 -13.04 -2.91
N ARG A 357 -32.92 -12.11 -3.05
CA ARG A 357 -34.33 -12.44 -3.16
C ARG A 357 -34.68 -13.15 -4.47
N LYS A 358 -34.18 -12.66 -5.60
CA LYS A 358 -34.53 -13.19 -6.94
C LYS A 358 -33.88 -14.53 -7.23
N GLU A 359 -32.59 -14.65 -6.91
CA GLU A 359 -31.77 -15.79 -7.36
C GLU A 359 -31.65 -16.87 -6.30
N HIS A 360 -31.65 -16.49 -5.01
CA HIS A 360 -31.40 -17.43 -3.91
C HIS A 360 -32.60 -17.59 -2.95
N LYS A 361 -33.71 -16.90 -3.20
CA LYS A 361 -34.91 -16.88 -2.34
C LYS A 361 -34.62 -16.48 -0.88
N LYS A 362 -33.56 -15.72 -0.64
CA LYS A 362 -33.18 -15.23 0.70
C LYS A 362 -33.63 -13.79 0.93
N VAL A 363 -33.95 -13.46 2.17
CA VAL A 363 -34.48 -12.15 2.58
C VAL A 363 -33.41 -11.37 3.34
N PHE A 364 -32.90 -10.31 2.71
CA PHE A 364 -32.01 -9.35 3.37
C PHE A 364 -32.77 -8.08 3.75
N ASN A 365 -32.89 -7.82 5.06
CA ASN A 365 -33.43 -6.57 5.59
C ASN A 365 -32.26 -5.72 6.05
N PHE A 366 -32.19 -4.45 5.62
CA PHE A 366 -31.13 -3.56 6.06
C PHE A 366 -31.65 -2.16 6.40
N ARG A 367 -30.99 -1.52 7.36
CA ARG A 367 -31.19 -0.12 7.74
C ARG A 367 -29.83 0.57 7.88
N LEU A 368 -29.67 1.70 7.20
CA LEU A 368 -28.48 2.55 7.32
C LEU A 368 -28.84 3.81 8.12
N VAL A 369 -28.12 4.05 9.21
CA VAL A 369 -28.29 5.22 10.07
C VAL A 369 -27.05 6.09 9.93
N LYS A 370 -27.25 7.34 9.47
CA LYS A 370 -26.16 8.31 9.29
C LYS A 370 -26.03 9.18 10.53
N GLY A 371 -24.81 9.32 11.05
CA GLY A 371 -24.47 10.23 12.14
C GLY A 371 -23.40 9.68 13.08
N ASN A 372 -22.92 10.52 13.99
CA ASN A 372 -21.94 10.13 15.01
C ASN A 372 -22.59 9.17 16.02
N THR A 373 -22.04 7.97 16.21
CA THR A 373 -22.62 6.96 17.10
C THR A 373 -22.72 7.42 18.56
N ARG A 374 -21.86 8.36 18.99
CA ARG A 374 -21.96 9.00 20.32
C ARG A 374 -23.29 9.72 20.54
N GLU A 375 -23.94 10.16 19.46
CA GLU A 375 -25.18 10.93 19.50
C GLU A 375 -26.39 10.10 19.06
N ILE A 376 -26.23 9.29 18.00
CA ILE A 376 -27.36 8.64 17.33
C ILE A 376 -27.55 7.16 17.67
N LEU A 377 -26.52 6.49 18.20
CA LEU A 377 -26.62 5.06 18.53
C LEU A 377 -27.52 4.88 19.76
N LYS A 378 -28.60 4.13 19.56
CA LYS A 378 -29.55 3.78 20.62
C LYS A 378 -29.15 2.45 21.22
N LYS A 379 -29.66 2.19 22.43
CA LYS A 379 -29.50 0.88 23.05
C LYS A 379 -30.23 -0.16 22.20
N GLU A 380 -29.51 -1.18 21.74
CA GLU A 380 -30.01 -2.26 20.89
C GLU A 380 -29.39 -3.60 21.32
N ASN A 381 -30.10 -4.71 21.08
CA ASN A 381 -29.70 -6.05 21.50
C ASN A 381 -29.75 -7.03 20.31
N PRO A 382 -28.96 -6.82 19.24
CA PRO A 382 -28.86 -7.78 18.14
C PRO A 382 -28.27 -9.12 18.60
N ASP A 383 -28.40 -10.15 17.76
CA ASP A 383 -27.73 -11.43 18.00
C ASP A 383 -26.21 -11.29 17.95
N LEU A 384 -25.71 -10.40 17.08
CA LEU A 384 -24.30 -10.03 16.99
C LEU A 384 -24.14 -8.52 16.81
N ALA A 385 -23.26 -7.92 17.63
CA ALA A 385 -22.82 -6.53 17.48
C ALA A 385 -21.35 -6.50 17.05
N LEU A 386 -21.05 -5.83 15.94
CA LEU A 386 -19.69 -5.51 15.50
C LEU A 386 -19.40 -4.04 15.80
N ILE A 387 -18.49 -3.78 16.73
CA ILE A 387 -18.11 -2.44 17.17
C ILE A 387 -16.78 -2.08 16.50
N GLY A 388 -16.83 -1.12 15.58
CA GLY A 388 -15.68 -0.72 14.76
C GLY A 388 -15.83 0.64 14.06
N GLY A 389 -16.70 1.51 14.59
CA GLY A 389 -17.02 2.83 14.01
C GLY A 389 -15.96 3.91 14.25
N GLY A 390 -14.97 3.63 15.09
CA GLY A 390 -13.88 4.53 15.44
C GLY A 390 -12.97 3.88 16.49
N ASN A 391 -11.78 4.46 16.69
CA ASN A 391 -10.75 3.88 17.57
C ASN A 391 -10.52 4.69 18.85
N SER A 392 -11.14 5.86 18.98
CA SER A 392 -11.04 6.65 20.21
C SER A 392 -11.68 5.92 21.39
N ILE A 393 -11.16 6.17 22.59
CA ILE A 393 -11.67 5.56 23.83
C ILE A 393 -13.16 5.87 24.02
N ILE A 394 -13.57 7.10 23.77
CA ILE A 394 -14.94 7.58 24.00
C ILE A 394 -15.93 6.90 23.05
N THR A 395 -15.60 6.78 21.77
CA THR A 395 -16.46 6.11 20.77
C THR A 395 -16.64 4.64 21.09
N VAL A 396 -15.54 3.92 21.32
CA VAL A 396 -15.60 2.48 21.59
C VAL A 396 -16.37 2.17 22.88
N GLN A 397 -16.17 2.96 23.94
CA GLN A 397 -16.92 2.81 25.19
C GLN A 397 -18.42 3.10 25.02
N ASN A 398 -18.77 4.17 24.30
CA ASN A 398 -20.17 4.49 24.01
C ASN A 398 -20.84 3.35 23.24
N ASP A 399 -20.22 2.90 22.16
CA ASP A 399 -20.77 1.86 21.29
C ASP A 399 -20.95 0.54 22.04
N TYR A 400 -19.96 0.16 22.85
CA TYR A 400 -20.07 -1.00 23.72
C TYR A 400 -21.22 -0.87 24.73
N GLU A 401 -21.33 0.25 25.43
CA GLU A 401 -22.39 0.43 26.44
C GLU A 401 -23.80 0.37 25.84
N LYS A 402 -23.99 0.83 24.60
CA LYS A 402 -25.26 0.73 23.86
C LYS A 402 -25.56 -0.68 23.35
N LEU A 403 -24.53 -1.50 23.11
CA LEU A 403 -24.65 -2.82 22.47
C LEU A 403 -24.26 -4.00 23.38
N LYS A 404 -23.92 -3.75 24.65
CA LYS A 404 -23.38 -4.77 25.59
C LYS A 404 -24.32 -5.94 25.85
N ASP A 405 -25.62 -5.72 25.70
CA ASP A 405 -26.68 -6.72 25.89
C ASP A 405 -26.85 -7.64 24.67
N SER A 406 -26.08 -7.43 23.60
CA SER A 406 -26.01 -8.35 22.45
C SER A 406 -25.47 -9.70 22.88
N ARG A 407 -25.98 -10.78 22.25
CA ARG A 407 -25.56 -12.15 22.56
C ARG A 407 -24.06 -12.35 22.28
N VAL A 408 -23.58 -11.86 21.14
CA VAL A 408 -22.16 -11.87 20.76
C VAL A 408 -21.72 -10.44 20.45
N LYS A 409 -20.60 -9.99 21.02
CA LYS A 409 -19.99 -8.70 20.69
C LYS A 409 -18.62 -8.94 20.10
N VAL A 410 -18.36 -8.38 18.93
CA VAL A 410 -17.07 -8.39 18.26
C VAL A 410 -16.53 -6.96 18.32
N ILE A 411 -15.41 -6.76 19.00
CA ILE A 411 -14.70 -5.49 19.03
C ILE A 411 -13.61 -5.53 17.96
N ASP A 412 -13.69 -4.66 16.96
CA ASP A 412 -12.67 -4.50 15.94
C ASP A 412 -11.50 -3.66 16.49
N ASN A 413 -10.36 -3.71 15.79
CA ASN A 413 -9.19 -2.87 16.09
C ASN A 413 -8.59 -3.03 17.51
N TYR A 414 -8.53 -4.25 18.03
CA TYR A 414 -7.67 -4.55 19.17
C TYR A 414 -6.21 -4.62 18.69
N PHE A 415 -5.36 -3.70 19.13
CA PHE A 415 -3.99 -3.56 18.61
C PHE A 415 -2.94 -4.35 19.40
N SER A 416 -1.89 -4.79 18.72
CA SER A 416 -0.66 -5.34 19.30
C SER A 416 0.58 -4.78 18.59
N GLU A 417 1.74 -5.02 19.18
CA GLU A 417 3.04 -4.63 18.59
C GLU A 417 3.33 -5.44 17.32
N ASP A 418 3.89 -4.80 16.31
CA ASP A 418 4.47 -5.48 15.15
C ASP A 418 5.90 -5.98 15.43
N SER A 419 6.56 -6.55 14.42
CA SER A 419 7.94 -7.07 14.52
C SER A 419 8.96 -6.00 14.91
N ASP A 420 8.67 -4.74 14.59
CA ASP A 420 9.53 -3.58 14.87
C ASP A 420 9.16 -2.89 16.19
N LYS A 421 8.26 -3.51 16.98
CA LYS A 421 7.71 -3.01 18.24
C LYS A 421 6.92 -1.70 18.09
N ASN A 422 6.40 -1.42 16.90
CA ASN A 422 5.50 -0.30 16.70
C ASN A 422 4.06 -0.69 17.05
N ILE A 423 3.28 0.30 17.52
CA ILE A 423 1.85 0.16 17.82
C ILE A 423 1.19 1.55 17.72
N PRO A 424 -0.10 1.65 17.37
CA PRO A 424 -0.79 2.94 17.36
C PRO A 424 -0.74 3.66 18.71
N PRO A 425 -0.69 5.01 18.75
CA PRO A 425 -0.71 5.78 19.99
C PRO A 425 -1.88 5.43 20.92
N LYS A 426 -1.67 5.46 22.24
CA LYS A 426 -2.67 5.08 23.26
C LYS A 426 -4.04 5.75 23.10
N LYS A 427 -4.10 7.00 22.62
CA LYS A 427 -5.37 7.71 22.38
C LYS A 427 -6.30 7.02 21.36
N TYR A 428 -5.73 6.18 20.50
CA TYR A 428 -6.43 5.38 19.49
C TYR A 428 -6.60 3.92 19.90
N GLN A 429 -6.22 3.53 21.12
CA GLN A 429 -6.34 2.15 21.59
C GLN A 429 -7.65 1.94 22.39
N GLY A 430 -8.76 2.53 21.93
CA GLY A 430 -10.05 2.44 22.61
C GLY A 430 -10.52 1.00 22.85
N SER A 431 -10.35 0.13 21.85
CA SER A 431 -10.64 -1.30 21.95
C SER A 431 -9.78 -2.00 22.99
N ASN A 432 -8.46 -1.75 23.03
CA ASN A 432 -7.58 -2.34 24.04
C ASN A 432 -7.99 -1.91 25.45
N ILE A 433 -8.25 -0.62 25.66
CA ILE A 433 -8.62 -0.07 26.96
C ILE A 433 -9.97 -0.62 27.43
N LEU A 434 -10.97 -0.65 26.55
CA LEU A 434 -12.25 -1.30 26.84
C LEU A 434 -12.02 -2.74 27.27
N VAL A 435 -11.31 -3.52 26.45
CA VAL A 435 -11.09 -4.95 26.71
C VAL A 435 -10.32 -5.16 28.01
N GLN A 436 -9.34 -4.33 28.36
CA GLN A 436 -8.57 -4.44 29.60
C GLN A 436 -9.38 -4.06 30.86
N THR A 437 -10.35 -3.16 30.74
CA THR A 437 -11.13 -2.63 31.87
C THR A 437 -12.38 -3.44 32.22
N LEU A 438 -12.84 -4.34 31.34
CA LEU A 438 -13.97 -5.21 31.66
C LEU A 438 -13.60 -6.22 32.75
N GLU A 439 -14.44 -6.36 33.77
CA GLU A 439 -14.28 -7.33 34.87
C GLU A 439 -15.35 -8.41 34.79
N GLY A 440 -14.99 -9.67 35.10
CA GLY A 440 -15.94 -10.78 35.20
C GLY A 440 -16.58 -11.24 33.88
N ILE A 441 -16.08 -10.77 32.73
CA ILE A 441 -16.60 -11.12 31.40
C ILE A 441 -15.51 -11.86 30.61
N LYS A 442 -15.89 -12.98 29.97
CA LYS A 442 -14.98 -13.72 29.09
C LYS A 442 -14.69 -12.90 27.83
N ARG A 443 -13.40 -12.78 27.51
CA ARG A 443 -12.86 -12.08 26.34
C ARG A 443 -11.85 -12.98 25.65
N ILE A 444 -11.93 -13.05 24.33
CA ILE A 444 -10.98 -13.79 23.50
C ILE A 444 -10.49 -12.84 22.42
N VAL A 445 -9.20 -12.52 22.47
CA VAL A 445 -8.54 -11.83 21.36
C VAL A 445 -8.23 -12.89 20.30
N LEU A 446 -8.80 -12.73 19.13
CA LEU A 446 -8.59 -13.60 17.99
C LEU A 446 -7.50 -12.98 17.10
N PRO A 447 -6.28 -13.55 17.12
CA PRO A 447 -5.14 -12.91 16.50
C PRO A 447 -5.25 -12.94 14.98
N SER A 448 -4.71 -11.90 14.37
CA SER A 448 -4.59 -11.74 12.92
C SER A 448 -3.19 -11.24 12.60
N SER A 449 -2.79 -11.30 11.33
CA SER A 449 -1.56 -10.71 10.82
C SER A 449 -1.81 -9.39 10.06
N ASP A 450 -2.97 -8.77 10.26
CA ASP A 450 -3.37 -7.58 9.52
C ASP A 450 -2.57 -6.35 9.97
N PRO A 451 -1.79 -5.71 9.07
CA PRO A 451 -0.97 -4.56 9.43
C PRO A 451 -1.82 -3.30 9.63
N VAL A 452 -1.32 -2.40 10.48
CA VAL A 452 -1.90 -1.09 10.71
C VAL A 452 -1.03 -0.02 10.06
N LYS A 453 -1.68 0.96 9.40
CA LYS A 453 -0.97 2.09 8.82
C LYS A 453 -0.22 2.85 9.93
N ASN A 454 1.08 3.07 9.72
CA ASN A 454 2.03 3.65 10.68
C ASN A 454 2.45 2.72 11.84
N GLY A 455 2.30 1.40 11.69
CA GLY A 455 2.87 0.40 12.59
C GLY A 455 1.86 -0.27 13.51
N GLY A 456 2.18 -1.51 13.90
CA GLY A 456 1.34 -2.40 14.72
C GLY A 456 0.50 -3.38 13.92
N VAL A 457 -0.14 -4.30 14.64
CA VAL A 457 -1.04 -5.33 14.11
C VAL A 457 -2.42 -5.18 14.74
N THR A 458 -3.48 -5.47 14.00
CA THR A 458 -4.87 -5.35 14.47
C THR A 458 -5.56 -6.72 14.56
N HIS A 459 -6.44 -6.88 15.54
CA HIS A 459 -7.13 -8.12 15.86
C HIS A 459 -8.61 -7.88 16.15
N LEU A 460 -9.40 -8.96 16.12
CA LEU A 460 -10.75 -8.94 16.68
C LEU A 460 -10.71 -9.37 18.15
N CYS A 461 -11.55 -8.79 18.98
CA CYS A 461 -11.81 -9.30 20.32
C CYS A 461 -13.28 -9.72 20.45
N LEU A 462 -13.51 -10.99 20.73
CA LEU A 462 -14.84 -11.53 20.97
C LEU A 462 -15.20 -11.45 22.45
N ILE A 463 -16.40 -10.97 22.74
CA ILE A 463 -16.96 -10.88 24.09
C ILE A 463 -18.34 -11.55 24.09
N TYR A 464 -18.45 -12.64 24.85
CA TYR A 464 -19.66 -13.46 24.93
C TYR A 464 -19.76 -14.16 26.29
N ASP A 465 -20.92 -14.74 26.55
CA ASP A 465 -21.20 -15.51 27.76
C ASP A 465 -21.44 -16.97 27.39
N GLU A 466 -20.60 -17.88 27.93
CA GLU A 466 -20.67 -19.31 27.66
C GLU A 466 -21.94 -19.97 28.20
N ARG A 467 -22.65 -19.29 29.10
CA ARG A 467 -23.98 -19.70 29.57
C ARG A 467 -25.06 -19.47 28.50
N ILE A 468 -24.78 -18.61 27.51
CA ILE A 468 -25.72 -18.18 26.47
C ILE A 468 -25.34 -18.77 25.10
N VAL A 469 -24.05 -18.87 24.77
CA VAL A 469 -23.54 -19.44 23.52
C VAL A 469 -22.41 -20.43 23.77
N PRO A 470 -22.23 -21.47 22.94
CA PRO A 470 -21.14 -22.43 23.12
C PRO A 470 -19.75 -21.76 23.02
N PRO A 471 -18.71 -22.35 23.65
CA PRO A 471 -17.32 -21.93 23.45
C PRO A 471 -16.95 -21.99 21.96
N LEU A 472 -16.12 -21.05 21.52
CA LEU A 472 -15.54 -21.13 20.18
C LEU A 472 -14.77 -22.46 20.01
N PRO A 473 -14.85 -23.09 18.82
CA PRO A 473 -14.03 -24.25 18.51
C PRO A 473 -12.54 -23.85 18.45
N ASP A 474 -11.65 -24.78 18.81
CA ASP A 474 -10.20 -24.56 18.82
C ASP A 474 -9.68 -24.06 17.46
N GLU A 475 -10.32 -24.48 16.37
CA GLU A 475 -10.03 -24.03 15.00
C GLU A 475 -10.08 -22.51 14.83
N LEU A 476 -10.96 -21.81 15.57
CA LEU A 476 -11.06 -20.33 15.54
C LEU A 476 -10.14 -19.64 16.55
N LEU A 477 -9.54 -20.40 17.46
CA LEU A 477 -8.63 -19.90 18.50
C LEU A 477 -7.15 -20.03 18.10
N ASN A 478 -6.86 -20.87 17.12
CA ASN A 478 -5.50 -21.13 16.67
C ASN A 478 -4.88 -19.91 15.99
N VAL A 479 -3.66 -19.57 16.39
CA VAL A 479 -2.86 -18.51 15.77
C VAL A 479 -2.21 -19.08 14.51
N PRO A 480 -2.37 -18.45 13.33
CA PRO A 480 -1.60 -18.83 12.15
C PRO A 480 -0.10 -18.73 12.46
N ILE A 481 0.61 -19.85 12.37
CA ILE A 481 2.06 -19.87 12.55
C ILE A 481 2.68 -19.30 11.27
N VAL A 482 3.26 -18.10 11.33
CA VAL A 482 3.99 -17.50 10.20
C VAL A 482 5.47 -17.88 10.28
N VAL A 483 6.01 -18.50 9.23
CA VAL A 483 7.44 -18.79 9.13
C VAL A 483 8.09 -17.79 8.20
N HIS A 484 9.12 -17.09 8.69
CA HIS A 484 9.95 -16.22 7.88
C HIS A 484 11.22 -16.98 7.48
N PRO A 485 11.30 -17.50 6.24
CA PRO A 485 12.48 -18.22 5.78
C PRO A 485 13.68 -17.28 5.69
N ARG A 486 14.87 -17.79 6.03
CA ARG A 486 16.16 -17.10 5.86
C ARG A 486 17.08 -17.94 4.99
N ASP A 487 18.06 -17.27 4.38
CA ASP A 487 19.12 -17.96 3.66
C ASP A 487 19.88 -18.88 4.63
N CYS A 488 20.09 -20.15 4.24
CA CYS A 488 20.66 -21.17 5.12
C CYS A 488 22.19 -21.13 5.24
N VAL A 489 22.83 -20.18 4.57
CA VAL A 489 24.27 -19.89 4.58
C VAL A 489 24.46 -18.39 4.40
N ASP A 490 25.63 -17.87 4.80
CA ASP A 490 25.92 -16.44 4.72
C ASP A 490 25.87 -15.90 3.30
N LYS A 491 25.53 -14.62 3.20
CA LYS A 491 25.39 -13.90 1.93
C LYS A 491 26.66 -13.98 1.08
N GLU A 492 27.83 -13.75 1.68
CA GLU A 492 29.12 -13.79 0.99
C GLU A 492 29.39 -15.17 0.41
N TYR A 493 28.92 -16.23 1.09
CA TYR A 493 29.01 -17.61 0.63
C TYR A 493 28.10 -17.86 -0.59
N ILE A 494 26.86 -17.38 -0.56
CA ILE A 494 25.94 -17.42 -1.72
C ILE A 494 26.56 -16.72 -2.93
N GLN A 495 27.12 -15.53 -2.72
CA GLN A 495 27.75 -14.74 -3.78
C GLN A 495 28.98 -15.44 -4.36
N ALA A 496 29.79 -16.09 -3.53
CA ALA A 496 30.93 -16.89 -3.98
C ALA A 496 30.48 -18.09 -4.83
N ASN A 497 29.43 -18.81 -4.40
CA ASN A 497 28.85 -19.92 -5.16
C ASN A 497 28.38 -19.48 -6.55
N ILE A 498 27.69 -18.33 -6.63
CA ILE A 498 27.23 -17.75 -7.89
C ILE A 498 28.42 -17.50 -8.82
N LYS A 499 29.43 -16.74 -8.35
CA LYS A 499 30.61 -16.39 -9.16
C LYS A 499 31.30 -17.62 -9.72
N GLU A 500 31.45 -18.68 -8.92
CA GLU A 500 32.09 -19.90 -9.38
C GLU A 500 31.22 -20.67 -10.39
N ASN A 501 29.93 -20.87 -10.14
CA ASN A 501 29.06 -21.59 -11.07
C ASN A 501 28.87 -20.87 -12.42
N MET A 502 28.96 -19.54 -12.45
CA MET A 502 28.98 -18.76 -13.69
C MET A 502 30.19 -19.09 -14.58
N THR A 503 31.25 -19.71 -14.02
CA THR A 503 32.41 -20.22 -14.77
C THR A 503 32.31 -21.71 -15.10
N LEU A 504 31.56 -22.49 -14.32
CA LEU A 504 31.43 -23.95 -14.47
C LEU A 504 30.33 -24.34 -15.48
N ILE A 505 29.25 -23.57 -15.55
CA ILE A 505 28.11 -23.84 -16.44
C ILE A 505 28.29 -23.04 -17.73
N ASP A 506 28.07 -23.70 -18.86
CA ASP A 506 28.08 -23.03 -20.17
C ASP A 506 27.06 -21.90 -20.21
N LYS A 507 27.51 -20.69 -20.59
CA LYS A 507 26.68 -19.47 -20.67
C LYS A 507 25.44 -19.65 -21.55
N ASN A 508 25.51 -20.49 -22.58
CA ASN A 508 24.38 -20.76 -23.48
C ASN A 508 23.38 -21.78 -22.90
N LYS A 509 23.64 -22.33 -21.72
CA LYS A 509 22.77 -23.31 -21.04
C LYS A 509 22.04 -22.72 -19.84
N PHE A 510 22.06 -21.40 -19.66
CA PHE A 510 21.22 -20.74 -18.68
C PHE A 510 19.79 -20.56 -19.22
N LEU A 511 18.81 -20.82 -18.37
CA LEU A 511 17.40 -20.70 -18.72
C LEU A 511 17.02 -19.26 -19.05
N GLY A 512 16.31 -19.10 -20.16
CA GLY A 512 15.64 -17.87 -20.54
C GLY A 512 14.12 -17.98 -20.43
N LYS A 513 13.43 -16.87 -20.73
CA LYS A 513 11.97 -16.80 -20.76
C LYS A 513 11.42 -17.45 -22.04
N CYS A 514 10.38 -18.27 -21.89
CA CYS A 514 9.62 -18.81 -23.01
C CYS A 514 8.20 -18.25 -23.03
N ILE A 515 7.56 -18.31 -24.21
CA ILE A 515 6.12 -18.04 -24.33
C ILE A 515 5.30 -19.18 -23.71
N PRO A 516 4.08 -18.91 -23.21
CA PRO A 516 3.18 -19.93 -22.72
C PRO A 516 2.93 -21.05 -23.73
N ASN A 517 2.75 -22.27 -23.23
CA ASN A 517 2.47 -23.46 -24.03
C ASN A 517 1.49 -24.41 -23.30
N ASP A 518 0.96 -25.37 -24.05
CA ASP A 518 -0.07 -26.30 -23.56
C ASP A 518 0.50 -27.58 -22.95
N HIS A 519 1.83 -27.67 -22.77
CA HIS A 519 2.45 -28.84 -22.16
C HIS A 519 2.19 -28.91 -20.66
N GLU A 520 2.27 -30.13 -20.13
CA GLU A 520 2.03 -30.45 -18.72
C GLU A 520 3.33 -30.82 -18.02
N ALA A 521 3.46 -30.39 -16.77
CA ALA A 521 4.59 -30.69 -15.91
C ALA A 521 4.14 -31.55 -14.72
N ILE A 522 4.76 -32.72 -14.56
CA ILE A 522 4.55 -33.57 -13.39
C ILE A 522 5.72 -33.33 -12.44
N VAL A 523 5.49 -32.70 -11.30
CA VAL A 523 6.55 -32.36 -10.33
C VAL A 523 6.49 -33.33 -9.17
N VAL A 524 7.58 -34.06 -8.97
CA VAL A 524 7.72 -35.02 -7.86
C VAL A 524 8.70 -34.46 -6.83
N SER A 525 8.18 -34.12 -5.65
CA SER A 525 8.95 -33.69 -4.49
C SER A 525 9.38 -34.89 -3.64
N GLY A 526 10.18 -34.64 -2.59
CA GLY A 526 10.78 -35.67 -1.73
C GLY A 526 9.85 -36.29 -0.67
N GLY A 527 8.55 -35.96 -0.68
CA GLY A 527 7.58 -36.45 0.29
C GLY A 527 7.32 -37.95 0.23
N HIS A 528 6.94 -38.49 1.39
CA HIS A 528 6.59 -39.90 1.58
C HIS A 528 5.24 -40.29 0.94
N SER A 529 4.36 -39.33 0.62
CA SER A 529 3.02 -39.62 0.10
C SER A 529 2.97 -39.95 -1.40
N THR A 530 4.11 -40.04 -2.07
CA THR A 530 4.15 -40.29 -3.52
C THR A 530 3.64 -41.70 -3.85
N ASP A 531 2.46 -41.78 -4.47
CA ASP A 531 1.95 -43.01 -5.07
C ASP A 531 2.60 -43.27 -6.44
N PHE A 532 3.61 -44.14 -6.45
CA PHE A 532 4.33 -44.51 -7.68
C PHE A 532 3.48 -45.29 -8.68
N THR A 533 2.41 -45.95 -8.26
CA THR A 533 1.50 -46.66 -9.18
C THR A 533 0.69 -45.64 -9.97
N LYS A 534 0.07 -44.68 -9.27
CA LYS A 534 -0.69 -43.58 -9.87
C LYS A 534 0.20 -42.68 -10.73
N LEU A 535 1.41 -42.37 -10.26
CA LEU A 535 2.39 -41.61 -11.05
C LEU A 535 2.73 -42.31 -12.37
N LYS A 536 3.00 -43.62 -12.33
CA LYS A 536 3.28 -44.42 -13.55
C LYS A 536 2.09 -44.48 -14.49
N GLU A 537 0.87 -44.53 -13.95
CA GLU A 537 -0.35 -44.49 -14.75
C GLU A 537 -0.52 -43.13 -15.44
N LEU A 538 -0.35 -42.03 -14.71
CA LEU A 538 -0.41 -40.67 -15.25
C LEU A 538 0.62 -40.46 -16.36
N ILE A 539 1.87 -40.86 -16.14
CA ILE A 539 2.94 -40.78 -17.16
C ILE A 539 2.59 -41.61 -18.40
N ARG A 540 1.97 -42.78 -18.23
CA ARG A 540 1.53 -43.63 -19.36
C ARG A 540 0.39 -42.97 -20.15
N ASN A 541 -0.53 -42.32 -19.46
CA ASN A 541 -1.68 -41.66 -20.07
C ASN A 541 -1.29 -40.33 -20.74
N ASN A 542 -0.28 -39.63 -20.21
CA ASN A 542 0.22 -38.35 -20.71
C ASN A 542 1.72 -38.46 -21.08
N PRO A 543 2.07 -39.18 -22.16
CA PRO A 543 3.48 -39.45 -22.53
C PRO A 543 4.29 -38.19 -22.88
N GLU A 544 3.61 -37.09 -23.23
CA GLU A 544 4.25 -35.81 -23.54
C GLU A 544 4.58 -34.97 -22.30
N ALA A 545 4.00 -35.30 -21.15
CA ALA A 545 4.21 -34.57 -19.89
C ALA A 545 5.67 -34.65 -19.45
N LYS A 546 6.20 -33.54 -18.93
CA LYS A 546 7.58 -33.46 -18.46
C LYS A 546 7.63 -33.78 -16.97
N VAL A 547 8.22 -34.93 -16.64
CA VAL A 547 8.43 -35.33 -15.24
C VAL A 547 9.65 -34.60 -14.69
N LEU A 548 9.43 -33.70 -13.74
CA LEU A 548 10.47 -33.04 -12.96
C LEU A 548 10.56 -33.64 -11.57
N CYS A 549 11.76 -33.60 -10.99
CA CYS A 549 11.98 -34.03 -9.63
C CYS A 549 12.97 -33.10 -8.92
N VAL A 550 13.06 -33.25 -7.60
CA VAL A 550 14.14 -32.67 -6.80
C VAL A 550 15.19 -33.74 -6.45
N LYS A 551 16.33 -33.31 -5.93
CA LYS A 551 17.44 -34.20 -5.55
C LYS A 551 17.02 -35.38 -4.65
N HIS A 552 16.10 -35.18 -3.70
CA HIS A 552 15.66 -36.23 -2.77
C HIS A 552 14.75 -37.27 -3.42
N SER A 553 13.93 -36.87 -4.41
CA SER A 553 13.07 -37.79 -5.17
C SER A 553 13.79 -38.52 -6.31
N TYR A 554 14.94 -37.99 -6.76
CA TYR A 554 15.63 -38.50 -7.95
C TYR A 554 16.03 -39.99 -7.85
N PRO A 555 16.73 -40.46 -6.78
CA PRO A 555 17.07 -41.88 -6.66
C PRO A 555 15.84 -42.79 -6.60
N THR A 556 14.79 -42.35 -5.91
CA THR A 556 13.55 -43.13 -5.72
C THR A 556 12.78 -43.30 -7.02
N LEU A 557 12.76 -42.28 -7.88
CA LEU A 557 12.20 -42.38 -9.23
C LEU A 557 12.95 -43.39 -10.08
N LEU A 558 14.29 -43.32 -10.10
CA LEU A 558 15.12 -44.27 -10.84
C LEU A 558 14.91 -45.71 -10.36
N LYS A 559 14.85 -45.92 -9.04
CA LYS A 559 14.55 -47.24 -8.44
C LYS A 559 13.19 -47.78 -8.88
N ASN A 560 12.23 -46.90 -9.13
CA ASN A 560 10.90 -47.26 -9.63
C ASN A 560 10.83 -47.38 -11.15
N GLY A 561 11.95 -47.25 -11.87
CA GLY A 561 12.00 -47.34 -13.33
C GLY A 561 11.49 -46.08 -14.04
N ILE A 562 11.36 -44.96 -13.33
CA ILE A 562 10.93 -43.67 -13.88
C ILE A 562 12.18 -42.83 -14.12
N LYS A 563 12.39 -42.44 -15.38
CA LYS A 563 13.47 -41.53 -15.77
C LYS A 563 12.91 -40.11 -15.84
N PRO A 564 13.25 -39.22 -14.90
CA PRO A 564 12.74 -37.85 -14.95
C PRO A 564 13.39 -37.09 -16.10
N TRP A 565 12.58 -36.25 -16.75
CA TRP A 565 13.04 -35.33 -17.78
C TRP A 565 13.95 -34.25 -17.19
N GLY A 566 13.65 -33.79 -15.97
CA GLY A 566 14.38 -32.74 -15.28
C GLY A 566 14.61 -33.03 -13.79
N CYS A 567 15.74 -32.60 -13.25
CA CYS A 567 16.04 -32.62 -11.81
C CYS A 567 16.50 -31.22 -11.37
N VAL A 568 15.79 -30.59 -10.44
CA VAL A 568 16.11 -29.25 -9.94
C VAL A 568 17.02 -29.33 -8.72
N VAL A 569 18.10 -28.56 -8.75
CA VAL A 569 19.14 -28.50 -7.71
C VAL A 569 19.33 -27.04 -7.27
N LEU A 570 19.25 -26.83 -5.96
CA LEU A 570 19.25 -25.49 -5.33
C LEU A 570 20.22 -25.35 -4.15
N ASP A 571 20.63 -26.46 -3.53
CA ASP A 571 21.24 -26.45 -2.20
C ASP A 571 22.59 -25.71 -2.21
N PRO A 572 22.73 -24.61 -1.45
CA PRO A 572 23.95 -23.82 -1.44
C PRO A 572 25.04 -24.44 -0.55
N ARG A 573 24.81 -25.62 0.04
CA ARG A 573 25.75 -26.31 0.95
C ARG A 573 26.51 -27.45 0.25
N SER A 574 27.75 -27.66 0.71
CA SER A 574 28.68 -28.67 0.19
C SER A 574 28.09 -30.08 0.03
N ILE A 575 28.50 -30.75 -1.06
CA ILE A 575 28.09 -32.12 -1.40
C ILE A 575 28.53 -33.17 -0.37
N GLU A 576 29.59 -32.92 0.40
CA GLU A 576 30.09 -33.88 1.40
C GLU A 576 29.24 -33.89 2.69
N GLY A 577 28.40 -32.88 2.91
CA GLY A 577 27.56 -32.80 4.10
C GLY A 577 26.26 -33.61 4.00
N GLU A 578 25.58 -33.72 5.14
CA GLU A 578 24.23 -34.29 5.23
C GLU A 578 23.14 -33.26 4.94
N SER A 579 22.09 -33.70 4.25
CA SER A 579 20.88 -32.91 4.05
C SER A 579 20.08 -32.75 5.33
N THR A 580 19.11 -31.84 5.34
CA THR A 580 18.21 -31.59 6.48
C THR A 580 17.37 -32.80 6.89
N HIS A 581 17.39 -33.86 6.06
CA HIS A 581 16.71 -35.14 6.28
C HIS A 581 17.69 -36.27 6.64
N GLY A 582 18.94 -35.96 7.00
CA GLY A 582 19.95 -36.95 7.42
C GLY A 582 20.53 -37.81 6.30
N VAL A 583 20.33 -37.42 5.03
CA VAL A 583 20.90 -38.13 3.87
C VAL A 583 22.16 -37.41 3.38
N VAL A 584 23.28 -38.14 3.28
CA VAL A 584 24.53 -37.63 2.69
C VAL A 584 24.26 -37.14 1.26
N ARG A 585 24.53 -35.87 0.96
CA ARG A 585 24.13 -35.25 -0.32
C ARG A 585 24.77 -35.94 -1.52
N LYS A 586 26.01 -36.39 -1.39
CA LYS A 586 26.74 -37.13 -2.43
C LYS A 586 26.02 -38.40 -2.90
N ASP A 587 25.35 -39.10 -1.99
CA ASP A 587 24.64 -40.35 -2.31
C ASP A 587 23.39 -40.13 -3.16
N LEU A 588 22.79 -38.93 -3.11
CA LEU A 588 21.63 -38.56 -3.94
C LEU A 588 21.96 -38.53 -5.44
N PHE A 589 23.24 -38.39 -5.79
CA PHE A 589 23.71 -38.31 -7.17
C PHE A 589 24.65 -39.47 -7.54
N LYS A 590 24.65 -40.56 -6.76
CA LYS A 590 25.51 -41.72 -6.99
C LYS A 590 25.27 -42.36 -8.35
N THR A 591 24.00 -42.44 -8.75
CA THR A 591 23.52 -42.94 -10.04
C THR A 591 22.84 -41.80 -10.78
N ILE A 592 23.28 -41.53 -12.02
CA ILE A 592 22.72 -40.50 -12.88
C ILE A 592 22.30 -41.14 -14.20
N ASP A 593 21.06 -40.89 -14.63
CA ASP A 593 20.60 -41.19 -15.98
C ASP A 593 21.04 -40.06 -16.93
N PRO A 594 21.78 -40.37 -18.02
CA PRO A 594 22.29 -39.35 -18.95
C PRO A 594 21.21 -38.51 -19.66
N SER A 595 19.96 -38.98 -19.71
CA SER A 595 18.87 -38.26 -20.37
C SER A 595 18.22 -37.19 -19.48
N THR A 596 18.46 -37.24 -18.16
CA THR A 596 17.93 -36.25 -17.21
C THR A 596 18.66 -34.92 -17.37
N LYS A 597 17.89 -33.83 -17.50
CA LYS A 597 18.41 -32.45 -17.45
C LYS A 597 18.52 -31.99 -16.01
N PHE A 598 19.70 -31.61 -15.56
CA PHE A 598 19.91 -31.07 -14.22
C PHE A 598 19.84 -29.54 -14.28
N PHE A 599 18.79 -28.97 -13.70
CA PHE A 599 18.61 -27.53 -13.56
C PHE A 599 19.28 -27.06 -12.27
N VAL A 600 20.51 -26.58 -12.39
CA VAL A 600 21.37 -26.19 -11.27
C VAL A 600 21.27 -24.69 -11.05
N ALA A 601 20.86 -24.27 -9.85
CA ALA A 601 20.81 -22.85 -9.50
C ALA A 601 22.23 -22.30 -9.44
N SER A 602 22.45 -21.06 -9.89
CA SER A 602 23.77 -20.42 -9.82
C SER A 602 24.31 -20.37 -8.39
N MET A 603 23.44 -20.29 -7.38
CA MET A 603 23.86 -20.29 -5.96
C MET A 603 24.11 -21.67 -5.34
N THR A 604 23.90 -22.76 -6.09
CA THR A 604 24.19 -24.13 -5.62
C THR A 604 25.67 -24.22 -5.22
N ASP A 605 26.01 -25.00 -4.20
CA ASP A 605 27.43 -25.18 -3.86
C ASP A 605 28.22 -25.74 -5.08
N PRO A 606 29.34 -25.12 -5.48
CA PRO A 606 30.12 -25.53 -6.64
C PRO A 606 30.64 -26.97 -6.58
N SER A 607 30.82 -27.56 -5.39
CA SER A 607 31.17 -28.98 -5.24
C SER A 607 30.09 -29.91 -5.80
N VAL A 608 28.82 -29.52 -5.73
CA VAL A 608 27.71 -30.26 -6.35
C VAL A 608 27.79 -30.17 -7.87
N THR A 609 28.00 -28.97 -8.41
CA THR A 609 28.14 -28.74 -9.86
C THR A 609 29.31 -29.54 -10.43
N LYS A 610 30.49 -29.48 -9.78
CA LYS A 610 31.67 -30.25 -10.18
C LYS A 610 31.39 -31.75 -10.18
N TYR A 611 30.73 -32.28 -9.15
CA TYR A 611 30.37 -33.68 -9.09
C TYR A 611 29.41 -34.11 -10.21
N LEU A 612 28.43 -33.26 -10.55
CA LEU A 612 27.53 -33.52 -11.68
C LEU A 612 28.29 -33.51 -13.03
N ILE A 613 29.26 -32.60 -13.20
CA ILE A 613 30.14 -32.55 -14.38
C ILE A 613 30.98 -33.84 -14.47
N GLU A 614 31.62 -34.26 -13.38
CA GLU A 614 32.40 -35.51 -13.31
C GLU A 614 31.56 -36.74 -13.67
N LYS A 615 30.29 -36.74 -13.27
CA LYS A 615 29.31 -37.78 -13.60
C LYS A 615 28.71 -37.63 -15.02
N LYS A 616 29.17 -36.66 -15.81
CA LYS A 616 28.70 -36.37 -17.18
C LYS A 616 27.19 -36.09 -17.25
N ALA A 617 26.64 -35.43 -16.23
CA ALA A 617 25.25 -35.01 -16.21
C ALA A 617 24.97 -33.92 -17.26
N ASN A 618 23.75 -33.86 -17.77
CA ASN A 618 23.32 -32.81 -18.70
C ASN A 618 22.85 -31.57 -17.92
N ILE A 619 23.75 -30.62 -17.68
CA ILE A 619 23.50 -29.46 -16.80
C ILE A 619 22.96 -28.26 -17.57
N TYR A 620 21.96 -27.60 -16.99
CA TYR A 620 21.39 -26.30 -17.36
C TYR A 620 21.39 -25.38 -16.15
N GLY A 621 21.79 -24.13 -16.33
CA GLY A 621 21.85 -23.12 -15.27
C GLY A 621 20.53 -22.37 -15.10
N TRP A 622 20.24 -21.90 -13.90
CA TRP A 622 19.18 -20.92 -13.64
C TRP A 622 19.53 -20.03 -12.45
N HIS A 623 18.86 -18.89 -12.31
CA HIS A 623 19.15 -17.94 -11.23
C HIS A 623 17.99 -17.90 -10.24
N ALA A 624 18.26 -18.20 -8.97
CA ALA A 624 17.31 -18.02 -7.89
C ALA A 624 17.40 -16.59 -7.36
N PHE A 625 16.26 -15.92 -7.26
CA PHE A 625 16.19 -14.63 -6.57
C PHE A 625 16.27 -14.83 -5.04
N THR A 626 17.17 -14.08 -4.41
CA THR A 626 17.27 -13.79 -2.97
C THR A 626 17.80 -12.36 -2.81
N GLU A 627 17.50 -11.71 -1.68
CA GLU A 627 17.99 -10.36 -1.35
C GLU A 627 19.54 -10.27 -1.38
N SER A 628 20.23 -11.41 -1.23
CA SER A 628 21.69 -11.52 -1.32
C SER A 628 22.26 -11.11 -2.70
N LEU A 629 21.45 -11.02 -3.75
CA LEU A 629 21.86 -10.59 -5.10
C LEU A 629 21.77 -9.07 -5.33
N ARG A 630 20.98 -8.34 -4.52
CA ARG A 630 20.70 -6.91 -4.73
C ARG A 630 21.87 -6.04 -4.28
N SER A 631 22.07 -4.92 -4.98
CA SER A 631 23.00 -3.87 -4.55
C SER A 631 22.66 -3.38 -3.14
N GLU A 632 23.65 -2.86 -2.40
CA GLU A 632 23.45 -2.40 -1.03
C GLU A 632 22.42 -1.27 -0.92
N SER A 633 22.39 -0.36 -1.92
CA SER A 633 21.48 0.78 -1.95
C SER A 633 20.02 0.41 -2.25
N GLU A 634 19.77 -0.75 -2.86
CA GLU A 634 18.42 -1.23 -3.18
C GLU A 634 17.95 -2.32 -2.22
N ARG A 635 18.76 -2.82 -1.29
CA ARG A 635 18.34 -3.92 -0.42
C ARG A 635 17.19 -3.46 0.49
N GLU A 636 16.24 -4.36 0.73
CA GLU A 636 15.06 -4.09 1.59
C GLU A 636 14.15 -2.95 1.08
N THR A 637 14.41 -2.40 -0.12
CA THR A 637 13.50 -1.46 -0.76
C THR A 637 12.47 -2.21 -1.61
N GLU A 638 11.31 -1.61 -1.80
CA GLU A 638 10.26 -2.14 -2.67
C GLU A 638 10.77 -2.35 -4.10
N ILE A 639 10.43 -3.49 -4.70
CA ILE A 639 10.78 -3.82 -6.09
C ILE A 639 9.79 -3.13 -7.02
N LYS A 640 10.31 -2.24 -7.88
CA LYS A 640 9.52 -1.56 -8.91
C LYS A 640 9.61 -2.30 -10.25
N ASP A 641 8.50 -2.37 -10.96
CA ASP A 641 8.40 -2.92 -12.33
C ASP A 641 8.93 -4.37 -12.52
N GLN A 642 8.98 -5.17 -11.44
CA GLN A 642 9.57 -6.51 -11.44
C GLN A 642 11.04 -6.55 -11.93
N LYS A 643 11.78 -5.46 -11.74
CA LYS A 643 13.21 -5.32 -12.07
C LYS A 643 14.02 -5.02 -10.82
N ILE A 644 15.26 -5.50 -10.79
CA ILE A 644 16.21 -5.23 -9.72
C ILE A 644 17.60 -4.93 -10.29
N THR A 645 18.43 -4.21 -9.54
CA THR A 645 19.86 -4.09 -9.85
C THR A 645 20.65 -5.21 -9.17
N VAL A 646 21.22 -6.10 -9.98
CA VAL A 646 22.12 -7.18 -9.52
C VAL A 646 23.55 -6.66 -9.47
N MET A 647 24.29 -7.04 -8.42
CA MET A 647 25.72 -6.75 -8.29
C MET A 647 26.52 -7.25 -9.51
N GLN A 648 27.19 -6.33 -10.22
CA GLN A 648 27.88 -6.64 -11.49
C GLN A 648 28.96 -7.72 -11.32
N GLU A 649 29.63 -7.76 -10.17
CA GLU A 649 30.67 -8.73 -9.84
C GLU A 649 30.17 -10.17 -9.73
N LEU A 650 28.85 -10.41 -9.67
CA LEU A 650 28.28 -11.76 -9.69
C LEU A 650 28.36 -12.41 -11.08
N GLY A 651 28.60 -11.62 -12.13
CA GLY A 651 28.73 -12.12 -13.50
C GLY A 651 27.41 -12.59 -14.13
N ILE A 652 26.27 -12.29 -13.51
CA ILE A 652 24.93 -12.52 -14.07
C ILE A 652 24.67 -11.44 -15.15
N PRO A 653 24.45 -11.82 -16.42
CA PRO A 653 24.22 -10.85 -17.49
C PRO A 653 22.97 -10.00 -17.26
N GLU A 654 22.99 -8.74 -17.71
CA GLU A 654 21.80 -7.90 -17.77
C GLU A 654 20.70 -8.57 -18.63
N GLY A 655 19.45 -8.48 -18.19
CA GLY A 655 18.31 -9.15 -18.83
C GLY A 655 18.14 -10.62 -18.46
N SER A 656 19.01 -11.19 -17.61
CA SER A 656 18.84 -12.55 -17.09
C SER A 656 17.55 -12.70 -16.29
N THR A 657 16.89 -13.86 -16.45
CA THR A 657 15.66 -14.16 -15.71
C THR A 657 15.99 -14.72 -14.32
N LEU A 658 15.51 -14.04 -13.28
CA LEU A 658 15.58 -14.52 -11.90
C LEU A 658 14.27 -15.19 -11.53
N ILE A 659 14.33 -16.43 -11.06
CA ILE A 659 13.15 -17.14 -10.59
C ILE A 659 12.86 -16.64 -9.17
N THR A 660 11.63 -16.14 -8.96
CA THR A 660 11.10 -15.70 -7.66
C THR A 660 10.13 -16.74 -7.09
N GLY A 661 9.75 -16.60 -5.81
CA GLY A 661 8.82 -17.49 -5.12
C GLY A 661 9.39 -18.87 -4.75
N GLY A 662 8.99 -19.42 -3.61
CA GLY A 662 9.38 -20.75 -3.16
C GLY A 662 10.65 -20.80 -2.30
N THR A 663 10.51 -21.38 -1.12
CA THR A 663 11.57 -21.58 -0.12
C THR A 663 12.38 -22.86 -0.35
N CYS A 664 11.88 -23.77 -1.18
CA CYS A 664 12.54 -25.05 -1.48
C CYS A 664 12.62 -25.32 -2.99
N ALA A 665 13.46 -26.29 -3.37
CA ALA A 665 13.64 -26.66 -4.78
C ALA A 665 12.34 -27.10 -5.47
N ALA A 666 11.43 -27.76 -4.76
CA ALA A 666 10.16 -28.23 -5.31
C ALA A 666 9.24 -27.05 -5.70
N MET A 667 9.17 -26.01 -4.87
CA MET A 667 8.44 -24.79 -5.20
C MET A 667 9.12 -24.00 -6.32
N ARG A 668 10.47 -23.99 -6.35
CA ARG A 668 11.22 -23.38 -7.45
C ARG A 668 11.02 -24.10 -8.78
N CYS A 669 10.71 -25.40 -8.80
CA CYS A 669 10.29 -26.10 -10.03
C CYS A 669 9.09 -25.42 -10.69
N LEU A 670 8.10 -24.97 -9.90
CA LEU A 670 6.92 -24.29 -10.44
C LEU A 670 7.31 -22.98 -11.13
N GLY A 671 8.16 -22.16 -10.50
CA GLY A 671 8.66 -20.92 -11.08
C GLY A 671 9.51 -21.13 -12.34
N ILE A 672 10.36 -22.15 -12.35
CA ILE A 672 11.15 -22.54 -13.53
C ILE A 672 10.22 -22.93 -14.69
N MET A 673 9.29 -23.84 -14.45
CA MET A 673 8.40 -24.35 -15.51
C MET A 673 7.41 -23.28 -15.99
N HIS A 674 6.92 -22.43 -15.09
CA HIS A 674 6.12 -21.26 -15.43
C HIS A 674 6.87 -20.30 -16.37
N THR A 675 8.16 -20.06 -16.08
CA THR A 675 9.07 -19.27 -16.94
C THR A 675 9.31 -19.93 -18.30
N MET A 676 9.32 -21.26 -18.33
CA MET A 676 9.36 -22.06 -19.56
C MET A 676 8.00 -22.19 -20.26
N GLY A 677 6.97 -21.48 -19.79
CA GLY A 677 5.66 -21.38 -20.45
C GLY A 677 4.61 -22.39 -20.00
N PHE A 678 4.92 -23.31 -19.07
CA PHE A 678 3.97 -24.30 -18.60
C PHE A 678 2.91 -23.67 -17.68
N ARG A 679 1.67 -24.17 -17.76
CA ARG A 679 0.57 -23.74 -16.89
C ARG A 679 -0.16 -24.89 -16.20
N LYS A 680 0.01 -26.13 -16.65
CA LYS A 680 -0.64 -27.33 -16.09
C LYS A 680 0.36 -28.15 -15.28
N PHE A 681 0.00 -28.47 -14.05
CA PHE A 681 0.89 -29.13 -13.09
C PHE A 681 0.18 -30.23 -12.30
N ASP A 682 0.81 -31.41 -12.25
CA ASP A 682 0.49 -32.47 -11.29
C ASP A 682 1.60 -32.56 -10.25
N LEU A 683 1.24 -32.39 -8.96
CA LEU A 683 2.20 -32.32 -7.86
C LEU A 683 2.13 -33.59 -7.01
N PHE A 684 3.24 -34.31 -6.91
CA PHE A 684 3.39 -35.53 -6.10
C PHE A 684 4.42 -35.33 -4.98
N GLY A 685 4.16 -35.85 -3.78
CA GLY A 685 5.11 -35.80 -2.66
C GLY A 685 5.33 -34.40 -2.07
N PHE A 686 4.36 -33.50 -2.26
CA PHE A 686 4.32 -32.19 -1.61
C PHE A 686 3.65 -32.37 -0.25
N ASP A 687 4.38 -32.92 0.73
CA ASP A 687 3.72 -33.35 1.97
C ASP A 687 3.66 -32.22 3.00
N SER A 688 4.78 -31.49 3.15
CA SER A 688 5.02 -30.51 4.21
C SER A 688 4.70 -31.00 5.63
N SER A 689 4.64 -32.31 5.81
CA SER A 689 4.45 -33.00 7.08
C SER A 689 5.38 -34.20 7.11
N ILE A 690 5.72 -34.64 8.32
CA ILE A 690 6.41 -35.92 8.52
C ILE A 690 5.39 -37.04 8.68
N LYS A 691 5.77 -38.25 8.25
CA LYS A 691 4.89 -39.42 8.25
C LYS A 691 4.49 -39.87 9.65
N ASP A 692 5.48 -39.95 10.51
CA ASP A 692 5.35 -40.50 11.86
C ASP A 692 5.54 -39.39 12.89
N GLU A 693 4.83 -39.48 13.99
CA GLU A 693 4.95 -38.55 15.11
C GLU A 693 6.40 -38.55 15.67
N PRO A 694 7.01 -37.38 15.97
CA PRO A 694 8.37 -37.33 16.49
C PRO A 694 8.47 -38.07 17.82
N THR A 695 9.55 -38.85 17.95
CA THR A 695 9.91 -39.53 19.21
C THR A 695 10.18 -38.53 20.33
N ALA A 696 10.16 -38.99 21.58
CA ALA A 696 10.42 -38.13 22.75
C ALA A 696 11.78 -37.43 22.69
N GLU A 697 12.81 -38.06 22.10
CA GLU A 697 14.11 -37.42 21.91
C GLU A 697 14.09 -36.40 20.77
N GLN A 698 13.42 -36.70 19.65
CA GLN A 698 13.28 -35.74 18.55
C GLN A 698 12.53 -34.47 18.98
N ARG A 699 11.54 -34.57 19.88
CA ARG A 699 10.84 -33.39 20.42
C ARG A 699 11.71 -32.48 21.29
N LYS A 700 12.86 -32.96 21.76
CA LYS A 700 13.85 -32.12 22.46
C LYS A 700 14.78 -31.39 21.50
N GLU A 701 14.78 -31.74 20.22
CA GLU A 701 15.59 -31.05 19.22
C GLU A 701 15.08 -29.61 19.03
N THR A 702 16.02 -28.67 19.08
CA THR A 702 15.75 -27.25 18.84
C THR A 702 16.40 -26.78 17.54
N THR A 703 15.89 -25.67 17.01
CA THR A 703 16.41 -24.95 15.86
C THR A 703 16.47 -23.45 16.19
N GLY A 704 17.29 -22.69 15.46
CA GLY A 704 17.53 -21.26 15.70
C GLY A 704 19.00 -20.91 15.45
N ALA A 705 19.26 -19.65 15.12
CA ALA A 705 20.63 -19.14 15.04
C ALA A 705 21.23 -18.98 16.45
N GLU A 706 22.57 -18.87 16.57
CA GLU A 706 23.26 -18.77 17.87
C GLU A 706 22.83 -17.54 18.69
N ASP A 707 22.32 -16.51 18.02
CA ASP A 707 21.83 -15.25 18.59
C ASP A 707 20.32 -15.24 18.88
N GLU A 708 19.60 -16.35 18.62
CA GLU A 708 18.16 -16.47 18.83
C GLU A 708 17.79 -17.44 19.95
N GLU A 709 16.64 -17.18 20.58
CA GLU A 709 16.07 -18.13 21.53
C GLU A 709 15.73 -19.45 20.83
N ALA A 710 16.27 -20.55 21.35
CA ALA A 710 16.12 -21.88 20.77
C ALA A 710 14.63 -22.28 20.69
N ARG A 711 14.15 -22.59 19.47
CA ARG A 711 12.76 -22.99 19.22
C ARG A 711 12.66 -24.49 18.98
N PRO A 712 11.54 -25.15 19.32
CA PRO A 712 11.34 -26.56 18.96
C PRO A 712 11.48 -26.78 17.46
N LYS A 713 12.26 -27.78 17.05
CA LYS A 713 12.44 -28.13 15.63
C LYS A 713 11.16 -28.71 15.02
N TYR A 714 10.45 -29.53 15.80
CA TYR A 714 9.20 -30.16 15.41
C TYR A 714 8.02 -29.42 16.02
N LEU A 715 7.01 -29.16 15.21
CA LEU A 715 5.79 -28.48 15.60
C LEU A 715 4.58 -29.26 15.09
N GLN A 716 3.50 -29.20 15.85
CA GLN A 716 2.21 -29.74 15.44
C GLN A 716 1.37 -28.58 14.91
N VAL A 717 0.84 -28.74 13.70
CA VAL A 717 -0.08 -27.78 13.07
C VAL A 717 -1.43 -28.43 12.86
N ASN A 718 -2.49 -27.65 13.02
CA ASN A 718 -3.85 -28.12 12.80
C ASN A 718 -4.45 -27.47 11.55
N VAL A 719 -5.07 -28.26 10.69
CA VAL A 719 -5.89 -27.77 9.57
C VAL A 719 -7.24 -28.46 9.65
N ARG A 720 -8.30 -27.70 9.96
CA ARG A 720 -9.69 -28.18 10.08
C ARG A 720 -9.85 -29.44 10.95
N GLY A 721 -9.23 -29.43 12.13
CA GLY A 721 -9.36 -30.54 13.09
C GLY A 721 -8.38 -31.69 12.85
N GLU A 722 -7.65 -31.71 11.73
CA GLU A 722 -6.57 -32.68 11.49
C GLU A 722 -5.22 -32.12 11.94
N ASN A 723 -4.46 -32.93 12.68
CA ASN A 723 -3.15 -32.56 13.20
C ASN A 723 -2.02 -33.16 12.36
N PHE A 724 -1.06 -32.33 11.98
CA PHE A 724 0.13 -32.72 11.22
C PHE A 724 1.38 -32.34 12.00
N TRP A 725 2.33 -33.27 12.10
CA TRP A 725 3.67 -32.94 12.56
C TRP A 725 4.51 -32.40 11.41
N THR A 726 5.21 -31.31 11.64
CA THR A 726 6.04 -30.63 10.64
C THR A 726 7.27 -29.99 11.29
N THR A 727 8.10 -29.35 10.47
CA THR A 727 9.26 -28.55 10.88
C THR A 727 9.12 -27.14 10.31
N GLY A 728 9.91 -26.18 10.79
CA GLY A 728 9.87 -24.80 10.27
C GLY A 728 10.09 -24.74 8.75
N GLU A 729 11.03 -25.52 8.23
CA GLU A 729 11.32 -25.62 6.78
C GLU A 729 10.13 -26.19 5.98
N LEU A 730 9.50 -27.25 6.48
CA LEU A 730 8.37 -27.89 5.81
C LEU A 730 7.11 -27.01 5.86
N LEU A 731 6.88 -26.32 6.99
CA LEU A 731 5.80 -25.36 7.14
C LEU A 731 5.99 -24.15 6.20
N ALA A 732 7.22 -23.67 6.01
CA ALA A 732 7.51 -22.62 5.03
C ALA A 732 7.13 -23.06 3.60
N MET A 733 7.42 -24.32 3.22
CA MET A 733 6.94 -24.89 1.96
C MET A 733 5.42 -24.99 1.89
N ALA A 734 4.73 -25.30 3.00
CA ALA A 734 3.27 -25.33 3.04
C ALA A 734 2.67 -23.94 2.78
N GLN A 735 3.28 -22.90 3.36
CA GLN A 735 2.90 -21.50 3.15
C GLN A 735 3.17 -21.04 1.73
N ASP A 736 4.25 -21.50 1.11
CA ASP A 736 4.46 -21.28 -0.33
C ASP A 736 3.36 -21.92 -1.18
N CYS A 737 2.95 -23.15 -0.84
CA CYS A 737 1.87 -23.82 -1.55
C CYS A 737 0.56 -23.03 -1.42
N GLU A 738 0.20 -22.62 -0.20
CA GLU A 738 -1.00 -21.81 0.05
C GLU A 738 -0.99 -20.48 -0.73
N ARG A 739 0.16 -19.80 -0.79
CA ARG A 739 0.31 -18.59 -1.61
C ARG A 739 0.08 -18.88 -3.09
N VAL A 740 0.66 -19.97 -3.62
CA VAL A 740 0.50 -20.37 -5.02
C VAL A 740 -0.94 -20.79 -5.33
N PHE A 741 -1.64 -21.44 -4.40
CA PHE A 741 -3.05 -21.82 -4.60
C PHE A 741 -3.94 -20.59 -4.75
N ASN A 742 -3.66 -19.54 -3.97
CA ASN A 742 -4.44 -18.31 -3.95
C ASN A 742 -4.02 -17.28 -5.03
N ASP A 743 -2.86 -17.44 -5.68
CA ASP A 743 -2.38 -16.50 -6.69
C ASP A 743 -3.01 -16.74 -8.06
N THR A 744 -4.09 -16.02 -8.35
CA THR A 744 -4.78 -16.08 -9.65
C THR A 744 -3.96 -15.45 -10.78
N SER A 745 -2.95 -14.62 -10.48
CA SER A 745 -2.17 -13.92 -11.51
C SER A 745 -1.26 -14.87 -12.30
N MET A 746 -0.82 -15.97 -11.68
CA MET A 746 0.02 -16.99 -12.33
C MET A 746 -0.72 -17.83 -13.37
N SER A 747 -2.06 -17.83 -13.35
CA SER A 747 -2.91 -18.63 -14.27
C SER A 747 -2.54 -20.12 -14.31
N LEU A 748 -2.26 -20.72 -13.15
CA LEU A 748 -1.89 -22.14 -13.04
C LEU A 748 -3.12 -23.04 -12.93
N SER A 749 -3.02 -24.22 -13.52
CA SER A 749 -3.90 -25.37 -13.29
C SER A 749 -3.13 -26.40 -12.48
N LEU A 750 -3.55 -26.62 -11.23
CA LEU A 750 -2.85 -27.48 -10.27
C LEU A 750 -3.70 -28.70 -9.90
N ASN A 751 -3.09 -29.88 -9.95
CA ASN A 751 -3.61 -31.12 -9.39
C ASN A 751 -2.65 -31.60 -8.30
N ILE A 752 -3.15 -31.75 -7.07
CA ILE A 752 -2.35 -32.23 -5.94
C ILE A 752 -2.61 -33.72 -5.70
N HIS A 753 -1.53 -34.51 -5.63
CA HIS A 753 -1.56 -35.94 -5.38
C HIS A 753 -0.90 -36.28 -4.05
N GLY A 754 -1.66 -36.94 -3.19
CA GLY A 754 -1.25 -37.32 -1.84
C GLY A 754 -2.47 -37.24 -0.92
N GLU A 755 -2.50 -38.11 0.08
CA GLU A 755 -3.55 -38.13 1.10
C GLU A 755 -2.89 -38.03 2.47
N HIS A 756 -3.62 -37.43 3.43
CA HIS A 756 -3.17 -37.25 4.82
C HIS A 756 -1.83 -36.51 4.94
N THR A 757 -1.63 -35.48 4.13
CA THR A 757 -0.50 -34.55 4.23
C THR A 757 -0.96 -33.13 4.49
N LEU A 758 -0.09 -32.30 5.07
CA LEU A 758 -0.41 -30.89 5.36
C LEU A 758 -0.83 -30.14 4.10
N VAL A 759 -0.11 -30.29 2.98
CA VAL A 759 -0.48 -29.61 1.72
C VAL A 759 -1.79 -30.16 1.16
N SER A 760 -2.07 -31.46 1.28
CA SER A 760 -3.35 -32.02 0.80
C SER A 760 -4.54 -31.42 1.57
N ALA A 761 -4.39 -31.21 2.89
CA ALA A 761 -5.40 -30.55 3.72
C ALA A 761 -5.57 -29.07 3.34
N LEU A 762 -4.48 -28.33 3.12
CA LEU A 762 -4.52 -26.94 2.65
C LEU A 762 -5.14 -26.81 1.24
N TRP A 763 -4.90 -27.78 0.36
CA TRP A 763 -5.52 -27.81 -0.96
C TRP A 763 -7.04 -28.03 -0.89
N GLN A 764 -7.50 -28.95 -0.04
CA GLN A 764 -8.94 -29.14 0.19
C GLN A 764 -9.59 -27.89 0.82
N LEU A 765 -8.91 -27.26 1.78
CA LEU A 765 -9.32 -25.99 2.36
C LEU A 765 -9.55 -24.93 1.26
N TYR A 766 -8.58 -24.76 0.36
CA TYR A 766 -8.68 -23.87 -0.79
C TYR A 766 -9.85 -24.22 -1.73
N LEU A 767 -10.01 -25.50 -2.09
CA LEU A 767 -11.09 -25.93 -2.99
C LEU A 767 -12.48 -25.69 -2.39
N ASP A 768 -12.63 -25.89 -1.09
CA ASP A 768 -13.89 -25.64 -0.39
C ASP A 768 -14.18 -24.14 -0.26
N GLU A 769 -13.15 -23.32 -0.06
CA GLU A 769 -13.31 -21.86 -0.04
C GLU A 769 -13.79 -21.31 -1.38
N ARG A 770 -13.33 -21.86 -2.51
CA ARG A 770 -13.87 -21.50 -3.84
C ARG A 770 -15.32 -21.92 -4.07
N LYS A 771 -15.86 -22.87 -3.29
CA LYS A 771 -17.28 -23.24 -3.39
C LYS A 771 -18.18 -22.23 -2.67
N VAL A 772 -17.63 -21.36 -1.82
CA VAL A 772 -18.35 -20.25 -1.20
C VAL A 772 -18.35 -19.10 -2.22
N PRO A 773 -19.51 -18.69 -2.74
CA PRO A 773 -19.56 -17.57 -3.70
C PRO A 773 -18.98 -16.32 -3.06
N GLU A 774 -17.95 -15.74 -3.66
CA GLU A 774 -17.48 -14.42 -3.24
C GLU A 774 -18.47 -13.35 -3.70
N PHE A 775 -18.48 -12.19 -3.04
CA PHE A 775 -19.24 -11.03 -3.50
C PHE A 775 -19.03 -10.73 -4.99
N LYS A 776 -17.79 -10.83 -5.51
CA LYS A 776 -17.52 -10.58 -6.93
C LYS A 776 -18.24 -11.59 -7.84
N ASP A 777 -18.33 -12.84 -7.41
CA ASP A 777 -19.01 -13.91 -8.15
C ASP A 777 -20.54 -13.72 -8.11
N VAL A 778 -21.03 -13.03 -7.07
CA VAL A 778 -22.43 -12.60 -6.96
C VAL A 778 -22.70 -11.33 -7.78
N PHE A 779 -21.74 -10.57 -8.29
CA PHE A 779 -22.02 -9.34 -9.06
C PHE A 779 -21.47 -9.34 -10.50
N ASN A 780 -20.58 -10.26 -10.85
CA ASN A 780 -19.92 -10.35 -12.16
C ASN A 780 -20.42 -11.51 -13.05
N ASP A 781 -21.66 -11.97 -12.87
CA ASP A 781 -22.32 -12.85 -13.85
C ASP A 781 -22.90 -12.05 -15.04
#